data_AF-A0A543FPX8-F1
#
_entry.id   AF-A0A543FPX8-F1
#
_cell.length_a   1.000
_cell.length_b   1.000
_cell.length_c   1.000
_cell.angle_alpha   90.00
_cell.angle_beta   90.00
_cell.angle_gamma   90.00
#
_symmetry.space_group_name_H-M   'P 1'
#
loop_
_entity.id
_entity.type
_entity.pdbx_description
1 polymer ?
#
loop_
_entity_poly.entity_id
_entity_poly.type
_entity_poly.pdbx_seq_one_letter_code
_entity_poly.pdbx_strand_id
1 'polypeptide(L)'
;MGVPQLSASTSQRVRSVLAIPAFRRLWLVTSVAGVCDWMSLLALSALATQLTSGYTAQSFALGGVVATKLFPALVLGPLAGALADKFDRRRVMVVCDLLRFALFVSIPLVGSLWWLFVATFLIEICALFWIPAKDASVPNLLRRPDQVETANQLNLVMTYGVGVITAASLFAVVTRVGGVVGGSGSALPTVFVTLVMSGAAYLVIALTVWFRIPEISGRPTERRAAGPSLVAMLRDGASFVVRTPLVRGLVIGIVGAFAAGGTVVGSATLYAASLGGGNAAYGVLFASVFVGLAFGMGAAPRMARRIPHNRLFGAAIVAAGLALVLVSIAPHLFVAIGAVMLVGGFAGIAFLTGLTIIGSQVADEVRGRIVAFVQSIVRLTLLGSMALVPVIVGLVSARQVDLFGYPILVDGTRVVMLAGGGVAAVVGMLAYRQMDDRRTEPILPDLLAALRRGEPRHGAGVLIAVEGAPAEETTEQAARLAQRLRAAGYLVVEPDGGERDRERWTAATREAALSGERAHALAAAAVQADQVERVIRPALAEGAVVVVDRFLLSPLVQFGVAADRASSDGAQPQLDPRELESLAAWATGRLRPDVSVLLDRAPVESAPQVGGLAGEEHVRVQRLLTRMAAAEPHRYVVVDPDGSPDEVADRVFSGLAAMLPEPPTRSGDPAVAW
;
A
#
# COMPACT_ATOMS: atom_id res chain seq x y z
N MET A 1 17.84 27.13 8.11
CA MET A 1 17.29 25.99 7.34
C MET A 1 16.65 25.05 8.33
N GLY A 2 15.33 24.86 8.27
CA GLY A 2 14.57 24.17 9.31
C GLY A 2 14.64 22.65 9.21
N VAL A 3 14.96 22.03 10.35
CA VAL A 3 15.01 20.58 10.60
C VAL A 3 13.73 19.87 10.09
N PRO A 4 13.82 18.67 9.48
CA PRO A 4 12.64 17.92 9.04
C PRO A 4 11.82 17.47 10.25
N GLN A 5 10.57 17.90 10.34
CA GLN A 5 9.60 17.42 11.34
C GLN A 5 9.22 15.96 11.03
N LEU A 6 9.97 15.00 11.58
CA LEU A 6 9.78 13.56 11.37
C LEU A 6 8.59 12.93 12.15
N SER A 7 7.69 13.73 12.72
CA SER A 7 6.48 13.25 13.43
C SER A 7 5.16 13.80 12.90
N ALA A 8 5.14 14.33 11.67
CA ALA A 8 3.91 14.86 11.10
C ALA A 8 2.86 13.75 10.95
N SER A 9 1.73 13.88 11.65
CA SER A 9 0.54 13.04 11.48
C SER A 9 0.16 12.95 9.99
N THR A 10 -0.49 11.85 9.55
CA THR A 10 -0.95 11.72 8.16
C THR A 10 -1.75 12.94 7.70
N SER A 11 -2.53 13.53 8.60
CA SER A 11 -3.27 14.78 8.38
C SER A 11 -2.37 16.00 8.11
N GLN A 12 -1.24 16.14 8.80
CA GLN A 12 -0.26 17.20 8.54
C GLN A 12 0.44 17.03 7.20
N ARG A 13 0.79 15.78 6.82
CA ARG A 13 1.37 15.51 5.50
C ARG A 13 0.40 15.82 4.36
N VAL A 14 -0.87 15.43 4.50
CA VAL A 14 -1.90 15.78 3.51
C VAL A 14 -2.09 17.30 3.41
N ARG A 15 -2.16 18.00 4.56
CA ARG A 15 -2.27 19.46 4.59
C ARG A 15 -1.07 20.16 3.94
N SER A 16 0.15 19.67 4.13
CA SER A 16 1.34 20.30 3.56
C SER A 16 1.36 20.23 2.04
N VAL A 17 0.92 19.11 1.45
CA VAL A 17 0.82 18.95 -0.01
C VAL A 17 -0.31 19.82 -0.58
N LEU A 18 -1.48 19.86 0.08
CA LEU A 18 -2.61 20.71 -0.32
C LEU A 18 -2.39 22.21 -0.12
N ALA A 19 -1.39 22.61 0.69
CA ALA A 19 -1.01 24.01 0.84
C ALA A 19 -0.37 24.58 -0.44
N ILE A 20 0.18 23.73 -1.31
CA ILE A 20 0.80 24.14 -2.59
C ILE A 20 -0.32 24.50 -3.57
N PRO A 21 -0.47 25.77 -4.00
CA PRO A 21 -1.64 26.20 -4.79
C PRO A 21 -1.79 25.49 -6.13
N ALA A 22 -0.67 25.28 -6.85
CA ALA A 22 -0.69 24.61 -8.15
C ALA A 22 -1.11 23.14 -8.02
N PHE A 23 -0.55 22.41 -7.05
CA PHE A 23 -0.97 21.05 -6.76
C PHE A 23 -2.43 21.00 -6.30
N ARG A 24 -2.88 21.90 -5.41
CA ARG A 24 -4.28 21.96 -4.96
C ARG A 24 -5.26 22.13 -6.12
N ARG A 25 -4.93 22.97 -7.11
CA ARG A 25 -5.75 23.15 -8.32
C ARG A 25 -5.79 21.88 -9.16
N LEU A 26 -4.65 21.22 -9.37
CA LEU A 26 -4.59 19.94 -10.08
C LEU A 26 -5.34 18.85 -9.32
N TRP A 27 -5.23 18.81 -7.99
CA TRP A 27 -5.95 17.88 -7.13
C TRP A 27 -7.46 18.09 -7.23
N LEU A 28 -7.97 19.32 -7.24
CA LEU A 28 -9.39 19.60 -7.46
C LEU A 28 -9.85 19.16 -8.85
N VAL A 29 -9.08 19.47 -9.89
CA VAL A 29 -9.37 19.01 -11.26
C VAL A 29 -9.48 17.49 -11.34
N THR A 30 -8.51 16.79 -10.77
CA THR A 30 -8.46 15.32 -10.78
C THR A 30 -9.53 14.69 -9.91
N SER A 31 -9.90 15.34 -8.81
CA SER A 31 -11.02 14.95 -7.96
C SER A 31 -12.35 15.02 -8.70
N VAL A 32 -12.63 16.13 -9.39
CA VAL A 32 -13.85 16.31 -10.18
C VAL A 32 -13.87 15.33 -11.35
N ALA A 33 -12.74 15.14 -12.04
CA ALA A 33 -12.61 14.17 -13.13
C ALA A 33 -12.93 12.74 -12.65
N GLY A 34 -12.37 12.33 -11.49
CA GLY A 34 -12.65 11.01 -10.92
C GLY A 34 -14.12 10.82 -10.55
N VAL A 35 -14.78 11.83 -9.97
CA VAL A 35 -16.23 11.79 -9.71
C VAL A 35 -17.01 11.63 -11.03
N CYS A 36 -16.62 12.33 -12.09
CA CYS A 36 -17.27 12.23 -13.40
C CYS A 36 -17.04 10.87 -14.07
N ASP A 37 -15.84 10.29 -13.97
CA ASP A 37 -15.53 8.97 -14.52
C ASP A 37 -16.43 7.89 -13.87
N TRP A 38 -16.61 7.93 -12.56
CA TRP A 38 -17.51 7.01 -11.83
C TRP A 38 -18.99 7.29 -12.09
N MET A 39 -19.40 8.56 -12.09
CA MET A 39 -20.78 8.94 -12.36
C MET A 39 -21.18 8.56 -13.80
N SER A 40 -20.28 8.75 -14.76
CA SER A 40 -20.50 8.35 -16.15
C SER A 40 -20.58 6.84 -16.30
N LEU A 41 -19.83 6.05 -15.52
CA LEU A 41 -19.98 4.59 -15.53
C LEU A 41 -21.40 4.18 -15.14
N LEU A 42 -21.95 4.75 -14.07
CA LEU A 42 -23.32 4.48 -13.63
C LEU A 42 -24.33 4.93 -14.69
N ALA A 43 -24.18 6.14 -15.23
CA ALA A 43 -25.08 6.70 -16.24
C ALA A 43 -25.06 5.90 -17.55
N LEU A 44 -23.89 5.57 -18.08
CA LEU A 44 -23.75 4.78 -19.31
C LEU A 44 -24.29 3.37 -19.14
N SER A 45 -24.04 2.74 -17.98
CA SER A 45 -24.59 1.41 -17.69
C SER A 45 -26.12 1.45 -17.61
N ALA A 46 -26.69 2.44 -16.92
CA ALA A 46 -28.13 2.63 -16.85
C ALA A 46 -28.72 2.90 -18.25
N LEU A 47 -28.10 3.77 -19.05
CA LEU A 47 -28.59 4.08 -20.40
C LEU A 47 -28.54 2.85 -21.31
N ALA A 48 -27.44 2.09 -21.30
CA ALA A 48 -27.27 0.91 -22.14
C ALA A 48 -28.34 -0.15 -21.83
N THR A 49 -28.68 -0.34 -20.54
CA THR A 49 -29.78 -1.24 -20.14
C THR A 49 -31.17 -0.72 -20.52
N GLN A 50 -31.39 0.59 -20.54
CA GLN A 50 -32.68 1.19 -20.93
C GLN A 50 -32.89 1.19 -22.46
N LEU A 51 -31.81 1.25 -23.24
CA LEU A 51 -31.84 1.15 -24.70
C LEU A 51 -31.99 -0.29 -25.22
N THR A 52 -32.01 -1.29 -24.32
CA THR A 52 -32.13 -2.71 -24.67
C THR A 52 -33.35 -3.35 -24.03
N SER A 53 -33.98 -4.26 -24.79
CA SER A 53 -35.10 -5.06 -24.33
C SER A 53 -34.68 -6.52 -24.18
N GLY A 54 -35.11 -7.16 -23.09
CA GLY A 54 -34.78 -8.55 -22.77
C GLY A 54 -33.59 -8.70 -21.82
N TYR A 55 -33.72 -9.69 -20.94
CA TYR A 55 -32.82 -9.93 -19.81
C TYR A 55 -31.37 -10.20 -20.22
N THR A 56 -31.16 -11.02 -21.26
CA THR A 56 -29.84 -11.36 -21.81
C THR A 56 -29.19 -10.15 -22.49
N ALA A 57 -29.96 -9.37 -23.25
CA ALA A 57 -29.49 -8.18 -23.94
C ALA A 57 -29.07 -7.08 -22.95
N GLN A 58 -29.82 -6.86 -21.87
CA GLN A 58 -29.48 -5.90 -20.82
C GLN A 58 -28.19 -6.27 -20.09
N SER A 59 -28.00 -7.56 -19.79
CA SER A 59 -26.77 -8.07 -19.19
C SER A 59 -25.57 -7.85 -20.11
N PHE A 60 -25.75 -8.12 -21.40
CA PHE A 60 -24.72 -7.87 -22.42
C PHE A 60 -24.43 -6.38 -22.60
N ALA A 61 -25.45 -5.51 -22.52
CA ALA A 61 -25.29 -4.07 -22.63
C ALA A 61 -24.43 -3.50 -21.49
N LEU A 62 -24.68 -3.90 -20.24
CA LEU A 62 -23.89 -3.48 -19.09
C LEU A 62 -22.45 -4.02 -19.15
N GLY A 63 -22.28 -5.31 -19.43
CA GLY A 63 -20.96 -5.91 -19.65
C GLY A 63 -20.22 -5.22 -20.81
N GLY A 64 -20.93 -4.86 -21.87
CA GLY A 64 -20.44 -4.12 -23.02
C GLY A 64 -19.94 -2.73 -22.68
N VAL A 65 -20.61 -1.98 -21.80
CA VAL A 65 -20.14 -0.65 -21.36
C VAL A 65 -18.81 -0.78 -20.61
N VAL A 66 -18.72 -1.68 -19.64
CA VAL A 66 -17.48 -1.91 -18.88
C VAL A 66 -16.38 -2.42 -19.80
N ALA A 67 -16.69 -3.38 -20.67
CA ALA A 67 -15.74 -3.91 -21.65
C ALA A 67 -15.19 -2.81 -22.56
N THR A 68 -16.06 -1.97 -23.10
CA THR A 68 -15.70 -0.83 -23.95
C THR A 68 -14.81 0.16 -23.22
N LYS A 69 -15.01 0.36 -21.90
CA LYS A 69 -14.14 1.21 -21.09
C LYS A 69 -12.74 0.64 -20.88
N LEU A 70 -12.64 -0.68 -20.69
CA LEU A 70 -11.36 -1.34 -20.43
C LEU A 70 -10.55 -1.61 -21.70
N PHE A 71 -11.23 -1.75 -22.85
CA PHE A 71 -10.64 -2.21 -24.10
C PHE A 71 -9.57 -1.28 -24.69
N PRO A 72 -9.76 0.05 -24.81
CA PRO A 72 -8.71 0.95 -25.31
C PRO A 72 -7.42 0.78 -24.53
N ALA A 73 -7.52 0.70 -23.20
CA ALA A 73 -6.37 0.69 -22.33
C ALA A 73 -5.61 -0.65 -22.36
N LEU A 74 -6.29 -1.73 -22.75
CA LEU A 74 -5.68 -3.02 -23.01
C LEU A 74 -4.85 -3.03 -24.30
N VAL A 75 -5.35 -2.40 -25.36
CA VAL A 75 -4.72 -2.43 -26.71
C VAL A 75 -3.72 -1.29 -26.90
N LEU A 76 -4.09 -0.09 -26.48
CA LEU A 76 -3.36 1.16 -26.77
C LEU A 76 -2.58 1.69 -25.57
N GLY A 77 -2.77 1.16 -24.35
CA GLY A 77 -2.16 1.68 -23.13
C GLY A 77 -0.65 1.92 -23.23
N PRO A 78 0.14 0.93 -23.70
CA PRO A 78 1.59 1.09 -23.81
C PRO A 78 2.04 2.06 -24.92
N LEU A 79 1.25 2.25 -25.97
CA LEU A 79 1.51 3.27 -27.00
C LEU A 79 1.16 4.68 -26.50
N ALA A 80 0.09 4.81 -25.72
CA ALA A 80 -0.43 6.09 -25.26
C ALA A 80 0.59 6.85 -24.40
N GLY A 81 1.34 6.17 -23.52
CA GLY A 81 2.39 6.80 -22.73
C GLY A 81 3.53 7.37 -23.59
N ALA A 82 4.05 6.58 -24.53
CA ALA A 82 5.13 7.00 -25.42
C ALA A 82 4.74 8.13 -26.39
N LEU A 83 3.45 8.18 -26.78
CA LEU A 83 2.90 9.26 -27.59
C LEU A 83 2.62 10.51 -26.75
N ALA A 84 2.09 10.37 -25.54
CA ALA A 84 1.76 11.49 -24.66
C ALA A 84 2.99 12.32 -24.29
N ASP A 85 4.16 11.69 -24.13
CA ASP A 85 5.42 12.37 -23.82
C ASP A 85 5.90 13.32 -24.93
N LYS A 86 5.39 13.18 -26.17
CA LYS A 86 5.77 14.04 -27.31
C LYS A 86 5.01 15.37 -27.36
N PHE A 87 3.92 15.49 -26.63
CA PHE A 87 3.02 16.64 -26.69
C PHE A 87 3.12 17.47 -25.41
N ASP A 88 2.78 18.76 -25.50
CA ASP A 88 2.62 19.59 -24.32
C ASP A 88 1.47 19.02 -23.44
N ARG A 89 1.80 18.68 -22.20
CA ARG A 89 0.91 17.99 -21.25
C ARG A 89 -0.36 18.79 -21.00
N ARG A 90 -0.27 20.12 -20.89
CA ARG A 90 -1.42 20.99 -20.65
C ARG A 90 -2.34 21.01 -21.86
N ARG A 91 -1.78 21.08 -23.07
CA ARG A 91 -2.58 21.02 -24.32
C ARG A 91 -3.28 19.68 -24.47
N VAL A 92 -2.58 18.57 -24.20
CA VAL A 92 -3.17 17.22 -24.23
C VAL A 92 -4.35 17.14 -23.27
N MET A 93 -4.18 17.58 -22.03
CA MET A 93 -5.26 17.55 -21.04
C MET A 93 -6.48 18.34 -21.50
N VAL A 94 -6.29 19.59 -21.94
CA VAL A 94 -7.38 20.47 -22.38
C VAL A 94 -8.11 19.91 -23.61
N VAL A 95 -7.38 19.45 -24.64
CA VAL A 95 -8.00 18.88 -25.84
C VAL A 95 -8.79 17.62 -25.51
N CYS A 96 -8.23 16.73 -24.67
CA CYS A 96 -8.92 15.50 -24.25
C CYS A 96 -10.21 15.82 -23.47
N ASP A 97 -10.19 16.82 -22.58
CA ASP A 97 -11.36 17.18 -21.79
C ASP A 97 -12.44 17.88 -22.64
N LEU A 98 -12.06 18.69 -23.64
CA LEU A 98 -13.01 19.25 -24.61
C LEU A 98 -13.65 18.18 -25.50
N LEU A 99 -12.87 17.20 -25.96
CA LEU A 99 -13.40 16.05 -26.71
C LEU A 99 -14.34 15.23 -25.85
N ARG A 100 -13.97 14.95 -24.59
CA ARG A 100 -14.83 14.24 -23.63
C ARG A 100 -16.13 14.98 -23.36
N PHE A 101 -16.10 16.30 -23.21
CA PHE A 101 -17.31 17.12 -23.13
C PHE A 101 -18.24 16.90 -24.33
N ALA A 102 -17.72 17.06 -25.55
CA ALA A 102 -18.51 16.89 -26.77
C ALA A 102 -19.07 15.46 -26.89
N LEU A 103 -18.26 14.45 -26.61
CA LEU A 103 -18.66 13.05 -26.66
C LEU A 103 -19.75 12.74 -25.63
N PHE A 104 -19.62 13.18 -24.38
CA PHE A 104 -20.64 12.96 -23.35
C PHE A 104 -21.98 13.62 -23.68
N VAL A 105 -21.95 14.82 -24.27
CA VAL A 105 -23.17 15.52 -24.72
C VAL A 105 -23.77 14.85 -25.97
N SER A 106 -22.94 14.26 -26.84
CA SER A 106 -23.42 13.59 -28.06
C SER A 106 -24.22 12.31 -27.79
N ILE A 107 -23.90 11.57 -26.72
CA ILE A 107 -24.57 10.29 -26.36
C ILE A 107 -26.09 10.46 -26.21
N PRO A 108 -26.60 11.36 -25.36
CA PRO A 108 -28.03 11.58 -25.23
C PRO A 108 -28.67 12.21 -26.47
N LEU A 109 -27.94 13.01 -27.26
CA LEU A 109 -28.46 13.61 -28.50
C LEU A 109 -28.73 12.57 -29.59
N VAL A 110 -27.85 11.57 -29.72
CA VAL A 110 -28.01 10.50 -30.72
C VAL A 110 -28.96 9.41 -30.22
N GLY A 111 -28.92 9.08 -28.92
CA GLY A 111 -29.83 8.11 -28.31
C GLY A 111 -29.66 6.66 -28.80
N SER A 112 -28.50 6.32 -29.38
CA SER A 112 -28.23 4.99 -29.94
C SER A 112 -27.25 4.20 -29.07
N LEU A 113 -27.51 2.91 -28.87
CA LEU A 113 -26.63 1.99 -28.16
C LEU A 113 -25.26 1.86 -28.85
N TRP A 114 -25.24 1.80 -30.19
CA TRP A 114 -23.98 1.73 -30.94
C TRP A 114 -23.15 2.99 -30.78
N TRP A 115 -23.78 4.16 -30.85
CA TRP A 115 -23.09 5.42 -30.62
C TRP A 115 -22.60 5.55 -29.17
N LEU A 116 -23.37 5.06 -28.19
CA LEU A 116 -22.93 4.98 -26.79
C LEU A 116 -21.60 4.23 -26.67
N PHE A 117 -21.47 3.06 -27.30
CA PHE A 117 -20.21 2.31 -27.28
C PHE A 117 -19.08 3.04 -28.01
N VAL A 118 -19.33 3.59 -29.21
CA VAL A 118 -18.31 4.34 -29.96
C VAL A 118 -17.83 5.56 -29.17
N ALA A 119 -18.75 6.37 -28.63
CA ALA A 119 -18.41 7.55 -27.85
C ALA A 119 -17.67 7.17 -26.56
N THR A 120 -18.09 6.11 -25.87
CA THR A 120 -17.41 5.60 -24.67
C THR A 120 -15.98 5.16 -25.01
N PHE A 121 -15.80 4.43 -26.10
CA PHE A 121 -14.47 4.01 -26.58
C PHE A 121 -13.56 5.23 -26.85
N LEU A 122 -14.07 6.27 -27.50
CA LEU A 122 -13.33 7.50 -27.78
C LEU A 122 -13.03 8.30 -26.50
N ILE A 123 -13.96 8.39 -25.55
CA ILE A 123 -13.77 9.02 -24.23
C ILE A 123 -12.60 8.37 -23.48
N GLU A 124 -12.45 7.07 -23.61
CA GLU A 124 -11.44 6.27 -22.92
C GLU A 124 -10.09 6.31 -23.64
N ILE A 125 -10.09 6.50 -24.97
CA ILE A 125 -8.88 6.93 -25.69
C ILE A 125 -8.41 8.30 -25.18
N CYS A 126 -9.30 9.28 -25.00
CA CYS A 126 -8.92 10.56 -24.40
C CYS A 126 -8.33 10.37 -22.99
N ALA A 127 -8.92 9.48 -22.18
CA ALA A 127 -8.40 9.14 -20.85
C ALA A 127 -6.95 8.62 -20.89
N LEU A 128 -6.63 7.80 -21.89
CA LEU A 128 -5.30 7.21 -22.06
C LEU A 128 -4.19 8.22 -22.29
N PHE A 129 -4.49 9.35 -22.94
CA PHE A 129 -3.54 10.45 -23.09
C PHE A 129 -3.55 11.39 -21.88
N TRP A 130 -4.70 11.55 -21.24
CA TRP A 130 -4.88 12.46 -20.11
C TRP A 130 -4.20 11.97 -18.82
N ILE A 131 -4.28 10.68 -18.50
CA ILE A 131 -3.71 10.12 -17.25
C ILE A 131 -2.19 10.29 -17.20
N PRO A 132 -1.40 9.90 -18.22
CA PRO A 132 0.06 10.12 -18.22
C PRO A 132 0.43 11.59 -18.17
N ALA A 133 -0.29 12.47 -18.88
CA ALA A 133 -0.06 13.91 -18.85
C ALA A 133 -0.26 14.48 -17.43
N LYS A 134 -1.32 14.03 -16.74
CA LYS A 134 -1.59 14.38 -15.34
C LYS A 134 -0.52 13.82 -14.41
N ASP A 135 -0.21 12.52 -14.47
CA ASP A 135 0.76 11.87 -13.58
C ASP A 135 2.16 12.46 -13.72
N ALA A 136 2.59 12.76 -14.95
CA ALA A 136 3.88 13.41 -15.21
C ALA A 136 3.93 14.87 -14.70
N SER A 137 2.78 15.51 -14.47
CA SER A 137 2.71 16.87 -13.94
C SER A 137 2.84 16.91 -12.42
N VAL A 138 2.47 15.85 -11.69
CA VAL A 138 2.50 15.84 -10.21
C VAL A 138 3.91 16.08 -9.65
N PRO A 139 4.98 15.39 -10.10
CA PRO A 139 6.33 15.62 -9.60
C PRO A 139 6.85 17.04 -9.87
N ASN A 140 6.45 17.66 -10.98
CA ASN A 140 6.87 19.03 -11.34
C ASN A 140 6.23 20.09 -10.43
N LEU A 141 5.09 19.79 -9.81
CA LEU A 141 4.39 20.72 -8.92
C LEU A 141 4.82 20.58 -7.45
N LEU A 142 5.54 19.50 -7.11
CA LEU A 142 5.92 19.17 -5.75
C LEU A 142 7.42 19.36 -5.56
N ARG A 143 7.82 19.86 -4.38
CA ARG A 143 9.19 20.27 -4.11
C ARG A 143 10.07 19.13 -3.59
N ARG A 144 9.46 18.06 -3.07
CA ARG A 144 10.17 16.96 -2.43
C ARG A 144 9.60 15.59 -2.83
N PRO A 145 10.42 14.53 -2.91
CA PRO A 145 9.97 13.19 -3.28
C PRO A 145 8.90 12.60 -2.34
N ASP A 146 9.00 12.84 -1.02
CA ASP A 146 8.04 12.38 0.00
C ASP A 146 6.63 12.96 -0.19
N GLN A 147 6.56 14.16 -0.77
CA GLN A 147 5.29 14.81 -1.12
C GLN A 147 4.61 14.11 -2.29
N VAL A 148 5.37 13.53 -3.24
CA VAL A 148 4.83 12.82 -4.41
C VAL A 148 4.12 11.55 -3.97
N GLU A 149 4.69 10.81 -3.02
CA GLU A 149 4.05 9.62 -2.47
C GLU A 149 2.75 10.00 -1.74
N THR A 150 2.80 11.02 -0.88
CA THR A 150 1.62 11.52 -0.15
C THR A 150 0.53 12.00 -1.12
N ALA A 151 0.91 12.70 -2.20
CA ALA A 151 0.00 13.14 -3.25
C ALA A 151 -0.65 11.97 -3.98
N ASN A 152 0.11 10.93 -4.31
CA ASN A 152 -0.41 9.74 -4.99
C ASN A 152 -1.39 8.97 -4.09
N GLN A 153 -1.05 8.79 -2.80
CA GLN A 153 -1.96 8.19 -1.82
C GLN A 153 -3.26 9.01 -1.67
N LEU A 154 -3.16 10.34 -1.61
CA LEU A 154 -4.32 11.23 -1.55
C LEU A 154 -5.20 11.11 -2.79
N ASN A 155 -4.60 11.07 -3.98
CA ASN A 155 -5.33 10.87 -5.24
C ASN A 155 -6.02 9.51 -5.29
N LEU A 156 -5.40 8.45 -4.75
CA LEU A 156 -5.96 7.12 -4.73
C LEU A 156 -7.20 7.05 -3.82
N VAL A 157 -7.10 7.59 -2.60
CA VAL A 157 -8.23 7.68 -1.65
C VAL A 157 -9.36 8.53 -2.24
N MET A 158 -9.01 9.63 -2.91
CA MET A 158 -10.00 10.48 -3.55
C MET A 158 -10.69 9.77 -4.72
N THR A 159 -9.95 9.07 -5.58
CA THR A 159 -10.49 8.45 -6.80
C THR A 159 -11.34 7.21 -6.47
N TYR A 160 -10.83 6.31 -5.63
CA TYR A 160 -11.46 5.01 -5.37
C TYR A 160 -12.29 4.95 -4.09
N GLY A 161 -12.20 5.96 -3.22
CA GLY A 161 -13.02 6.09 -2.02
C GLY A 161 -14.06 7.21 -2.17
N VAL A 162 -13.65 8.44 -1.87
CA VAL A 162 -14.55 9.60 -1.79
C VAL A 162 -15.27 9.87 -3.11
N GLY A 163 -14.55 9.77 -4.22
CA GLY A 163 -15.04 10.05 -5.57
C GLY A 163 -16.19 9.12 -5.98
N VAL A 164 -16.08 7.83 -5.68
CA VAL A 164 -17.13 6.84 -5.98
C VAL A 164 -18.39 7.10 -5.17
N ILE A 165 -18.23 7.35 -3.86
CA ILE A 165 -19.35 7.64 -2.96
C ILE A 165 -20.05 8.92 -3.38
N THR A 166 -19.28 9.95 -3.73
CA THR A 166 -19.82 11.23 -4.21
C THR A 166 -20.56 11.05 -5.53
N ALA A 167 -19.99 10.29 -6.48
CA ALA A 167 -20.59 10.00 -7.77
C ALA A 167 -21.91 9.23 -7.64
N ALA A 168 -21.94 8.16 -6.83
CA ALA A 168 -23.14 7.38 -6.56
C ALA A 168 -24.23 8.22 -5.88
N SER A 169 -23.84 9.06 -4.92
CA SER A 169 -24.76 9.97 -4.22
C SER A 169 -25.36 11.01 -5.17
N LEU A 170 -24.52 11.64 -6.00
CA LEU A 170 -24.97 12.62 -6.99
C LEU A 170 -25.89 11.97 -8.03
N PHE A 171 -25.54 10.79 -8.53
CA PHE A 171 -26.39 10.02 -9.44
C PHE A 171 -27.76 9.70 -8.83
N ALA A 172 -27.80 9.27 -7.57
CA ALA A 172 -29.05 8.98 -6.85
C ALA A 172 -29.91 10.24 -6.66
N VAL A 173 -29.30 11.36 -6.27
CA VAL A 173 -30.00 12.66 -6.12
C VAL A 173 -30.60 13.10 -7.45
N VAL A 174 -29.82 13.04 -8.54
CA VAL A 174 -30.26 13.43 -9.89
C VAL A 174 -31.43 12.53 -10.33
N THR A 175 -31.31 11.22 -10.12
CA THR A 175 -32.36 10.24 -10.39
C THR A 175 -33.66 10.58 -9.65
N ARG A 176 -33.57 10.91 -8.36
CA ARG A 176 -34.73 11.27 -7.53
C ARG A 176 -35.37 12.58 -7.96
N VAL A 177 -34.58 13.63 -8.19
CA VAL A 177 -35.08 14.94 -8.63
C VAL A 177 -35.72 14.84 -10.02
N GLY A 178 -35.09 14.12 -10.95
CA GLY A 178 -35.64 13.89 -12.29
C GLY A 178 -37.00 13.17 -12.25
N GLY A 179 -37.17 12.20 -11.35
CA GLY A 179 -38.45 11.52 -11.15
C GLY A 179 -39.56 12.42 -10.58
N VAL A 180 -39.22 13.46 -9.82
CA VAL A 180 -40.18 14.42 -9.24
C VAL A 180 -40.54 15.54 -10.22
N VAL A 181 -39.55 16.06 -10.96
CA VAL A 181 -39.72 17.22 -11.87
C VAL A 181 -40.29 16.79 -13.24
N GLY A 182 -39.98 15.58 -13.69
CA GLY A 182 -40.26 15.14 -15.06
C GLY A 182 -41.72 14.79 -15.39
N GLY A 183 -42.60 14.63 -14.39
CA GLY A 183 -44.04 14.30 -14.53
C GLY A 183 -44.39 12.97 -15.23
N SER A 184 -43.47 12.46 -16.04
CA SER A 184 -43.47 11.19 -16.74
C SER A 184 -42.40 10.34 -16.08
N GLY A 185 -42.78 9.21 -15.48
CA GLY A 185 -41.89 8.31 -14.74
C GLY A 185 -40.83 7.59 -15.59
N SER A 186 -40.38 8.19 -16.71
CA SER A 186 -39.33 7.63 -17.56
C SER A 186 -37.96 7.97 -16.98
N ALA A 187 -37.12 6.95 -16.79
CA ALA A 187 -35.76 7.10 -16.25
C ALA A 187 -34.75 7.67 -17.28
N LEU A 188 -35.13 7.70 -18.56
CA LEU A 188 -34.28 8.11 -19.68
C LEU A 188 -33.84 9.59 -19.63
N PRO A 189 -34.75 10.58 -19.44
CA PRO A 189 -34.36 11.98 -19.35
C PRO A 189 -33.38 12.24 -18.21
N THR A 190 -33.49 11.50 -17.11
CA THR A 190 -32.62 11.70 -15.95
C THR A 190 -31.20 11.19 -16.17
N VAL A 191 -31.06 10.07 -16.90
CA VAL A 191 -29.75 9.57 -17.31
C VAL A 191 -29.09 10.53 -18.30
N PHE A 192 -29.87 11.13 -19.21
CA PHE A 192 -29.36 12.16 -20.14
C PHE A 192 -28.83 13.39 -19.42
N VAL A 193 -29.57 13.90 -18.42
CA VAL A 193 -29.11 15.02 -17.58
C VAL A 193 -27.78 14.67 -16.90
N THR A 194 -27.62 13.44 -16.41
CA THR A 194 -26.36 12.99 -15.78
C THR A 194 -25.18 13.00 -16.76
N LEU A 195 -25.38 12.53 -18.00
CA LEU A 195 -24.34 12.53 -19.03
C LEU A 195 -23.97 13.96 -19.44
N VAL A 196 -24.95 14.85 -19.59
CA VAL A 196 -24.70 16.27 -19.89
C VAL A 196 -23.97 16.97 -18.76
N MET A 197 -24.34 16.71 -17.49
CA MET A 197 -23.60 17.23 -16.33
C MET A 197 -22.16 16.73 -16.28
N SER A 198 -21.94 15.45 -16.60
CA SER A 198 -20.59 14.89 -16.71
C SER A 198 -19.78 15.62 -17.78
N GLY A 199 -20.37 15.84 -18.96
CA GLY A 199 -19.76 16.63 -20.02
C GLY A 199 -19.41 18.04 -19.56
N ALA A 200 -20.37 18.77 -18.98
CA ALA A 200 -20.17 20.14 -18.52
C ALA A 200 -19.05 20.23 -17.46
N ALA A 201 -18.91 19.23 -16.61
CA ALA A 201 -17.79 19.15 -15.66
C ALA A 201 -16.44 19.02 -16.37
N TYR A 202 -16.31 18.22 -17.45
CA TYR A 202 -15.07 18.19 -18.25
C TYR A 202 -14.79 19.52 -18.95
N LEU A 203 -15.81 20.24 -19.39
CA LEU A 203 -15.61 21.61 -19.91
C LEU A 203 -15.05 22.53 -18.82
N VAL A 204 -15.60 22.51 -17.61
CA VAL A 204 -15.09 23.28 -16.47
C VAL A 204 -13.65 22.88 -16.11
N ILE A 205 -13.34 21.58 -16.15
CA ILE A 205 -11.98 21.07 -15.96
C ILE A 205 -11.04 21.63 -17.03
N ALA A 206 -11.40 21.53 -18.32
CA ALA A 206 -10.59 22.03 -19.43
C ALA A 206 -10.30 23.53 -19.29
N LEU A 207 -11.32 24.32 -18.96
CA LEU A 207 -11.18 25.76 -18.71
C LEU A 207 -10.30 26.05 -17.48
N THR A 208 -10.42 25.25 -16.43
CA THR A 208 -9.60 25.40 -15.21
C THR A 208 -8.13 25.08 -15.49
N VAL A 209 -7.84 23.99 -16.20
CA VAL A 209 -6.47 23.61 -16.61
C VAL A 209 -5.89 24.67 -17.54
N TRP A 210 -6.68 25.18 -18.49
CA TRP A 210 -6.24 26.22 -19.40
C TRP A 210 -6.00 27.56 -18.69
N PHE A 211 -6.89 28.07 -17.85
CA PHE A 211 -6.73 29.42 -17.30
C PHE A 211 -6.01 29.50 -15.95
N ARG A 212 -5.99 28.42 -15.16
CA ARG A 212 -5.56 28.47 -13.75
C ARG A 212 -4.33 27.63 -13.42
N ILE A 213 -3.82 26.82 -14.35
CA ILE A 213 -2.66 25.95 -14.09
C ILE A 213 -1.61 26.03 -15.24
N PRO A 214 -1.03 27.22 -15.52
CA PRO A 214 0.00 27.35 -16.54
C PRO A 214 1.27 26.55 -16.24
N GLU A 215 1.53 26.22 -14.97
CA GLU A 215 2.72 25.54 -14.48
C GLU A 215 2.85 24.08 -14.98
N ILE A 216 1.77 23.51 -15.54
CA ILE A 216 1.79 22.19 -16.19
C ILE A 216 2.65 22.23 -17.47
N SER A 217 2.68 23.36 -18.18
CA SER A 217 3.56 23.57 -19.33
C SER A 217 4.98 23.87 -18.83
N GLY A 218 5.73 22.83 -18.50
CA GLY A 218 7.12 22.91 -18.01
C GLY A 218 8.10 22.19 -18.95
N ARG A 219 9.36 22.67 -18.97
CA ARG A 219 10.46 22.39 -19.93
C ARG A 219 10.41 20.97 -20.56
N PRO A 220 10.64 20.86 -21.89
CA PRO A 220 10.76 19.57 -22.55
C PRO A 220 11.80 18.76 -21.80
N THR A 221 11.33 17.72 -21.13
CA THR A 221 12.19 16.77 -20.43
C THR A 221 13.07 16.16 -21.50
N GLU A 222 14.38 15.99 -21.23
CA GLU A 222 15.29 15.31 -22.15
C GLU A 222 14.58 14.09 -22.74
N ARG A 223 14.59 13.98 -24.07
CA ARG A 223 13.97 12.88 -24.81
C ARG A 223 14.47 11.57 -24.23
N ARG A 224 13.72 10.97 -23.30
CA ARG A 224 13.94 9.57 -22.95
C ARG A 224 13.71 8.79 -24.24
N ALA A 225 14.72 8.00 -24.61
CA ALA A 225 14.69 7.15 -25.79
C ALA A 225 13.35 6.41 -25.85
N ALA A 226 12.82 6.23 -27.07
CA ALA A 226 11.58 5.51 -27.31
C ALA A 226 11.53 4.27 -26.42
N GLY A 227 10.54 4.21 -25.54
CA GLY A 227 10.38 3.08 -24.62
C GLY A 227 10.41 1.76 -25.41
N PRO A 228 10.93 0.67 -24.83
CA PRO A 228 11.02 -0.62 -25.51
C PRO A 228 9.65 -1.07 -26.03
N SER A 229 9.65 -1.92 -27.06
CA SER A 229 8.41 -2.39 -27.71
C SER A 229 7.45 -3.05 -26.71
N LEU A 230 6.14 -3.01 -27.00
CA LEU A 230 5.08 -3.68 -26.22
C LEU A 230 5.46 -5.13 -25.88
N VAL A 231 5.99 -5.84 -26.88
CA VAL A 231 6.39 -7.25 -26.77
C VAL A 231 7.57 -7.40 -25.80
N ALA A 232 8.55 -6.50 -25.84
CA ALA A 232 9.66 -6.50 -24.89
C ALA A 232 9.17 -6.22 -23.47
N MET A 233 8.27 -5.25 -23.27
CA MET A 233 7.69 -4.98 -21.95
C MET A 233 6.89 -6.16 -21.38
N LEU A 234 6.08 -6.82 -22.21
CA LEU A 234 5.33 -8.01 -21.81
C LEU A 234 6.26 -9.19 -21.48
N ARG A 235 7.30 -9.40 -22.28
CA ARG A 235 8.31 -10.46 -22.05
C ARG A 235 9.12 -10.22 -20.78
N ASP A 236 9.59 -9.00 -20.57
CA ASP A 236 10.39 -8.62 -19.39
C ASP A 236 9.54 -8.71 -18.12
N GLY A 237 8.30 -8.19 -18.17
CA GLY A 237 7.34 -8.29 -17.08
C GLY A 237 7.02 -9.74 -16.71
N ALA A 238 6.73 -10.59 -17.70
CA ALA A 238 6.47 -12.00 -17.49
C ALA A 238 7.69 -12.74 -16.91
N SER A 239 8.88 -12.51 -17.47
CA SER A 239 10.13 -13.10 -16.97
C SER A 239 10.40 -12.71 -15.52
N PHE A 240 10.19 -11.44 -15.17
CA PHE A 240 10.39 -10.93 -13.81
C PHE A 240 9.40 -11.57 -12.81
N VAL A 241 8.13 -11.69 -13.20
CA VAL A 241 7.10 -12.34 -12.37
C VAL A 241 7.43 -13.81 -12.12
N VAL A 242 7.95 -14.52 -13.12
CA VAL A 242 8.33 -15.94 -12.97
C VAL A 242 9.56 -16.11 -12.07
N ARG A 243 10.55 -15.22 -12.18
CA ARG A 243 11.82 -15.29 -11.44
C ARG A 243 11.70 -14.87 -9.98
N THR A 244 10.81 -13.93 -9.65
CA THR A 244 10.70 -13.37 -8.30
C THR A 244 9.51 -14.00 -7.56
N PRO A 245 9.72 -14.89 -6.58
CA PRO A 245 8.63 -15.64 -5.92
C PRO A 245 7.56 -14.74 -5.31
N LEU A 246 7.97 -13.62 -4.69
CA LEU A 246 7.06 -12.65 -4.10
C LEU A 246 6.14 -12.02 -5.16
N VAL A 247 6.70 -11.63 -6.31
CA VAL A 247 5.94 -10.99 -7.39
C VAL A 247 5.04 -12.01 -8.08
N ARG A 248 5.47 -13.27 -8.19
CA ARG A 248 4.63 -14.38 -8.64
C ARG A 248 3.39 -14.55 -7.77
N GLY A 249 3.58 -14.61 -6.45
CA GLY A 249 2.49 -14.70 -5.48
C GLY A 249 1.55 -13.50 -5.55
N LEU A 250 2.11 -12.29 -5.72
CA LEU A 250 1.35 -11.07 -5.92
C LEU A 250 0.47 -11.14 -7.17
N VAL A 251 1.04 -11.51 -8.32
CA VAL A 251 0.30 -11.59 -9.59
C VAL A 251 -0.79 -12.67 -9.52
N ILE A 252 -0.49 -13.83 -8.94
CA ILE A 252 -1.47 -14.89 -8.70
C ILE A 252 -2.64 -14.35 -7.87
N GLY A 253 -2.34 -13.70 -6.74
CA GLY A 253 -3.36 -13.09 -5.88
C GLY A 253 -4.21 -12.04 -6.60
N ILE A 254 -3.56 -11.14 -7.36
CA ILE A 254 -4.24 -10.11 -8.16
C ILE A 254 -5.17 -10.76 -9.20
N VAL A 255 -4.69 -11.73 -9.99
CA VAL A 255 -5.50 -12.42 -11.00
C VAL A 255 -6.71 -13.10 -10.37
N GLY A 256 -6.53 -13.83 -9.28
CA GLY A 256 -7.65 -14.47 -8.58
C GLY A 256 -8.67 -13.47 -8.03
N ALA A 257 -8.20 -12.42 -7.38
CA ALA A 257 -9.06 -11.38 -6.80
C ALA A 257 -9.86 -10.64 -7.88
N PHE A 258 -9.23 -10.25 -8.99
CA PHE A 258 -9.91 -9.56 -10.08
C PHE A 258 -10.77 -10.48 -10.95
N ALA A 259 -10.45 -11.77 -11.06
CA ALA A 259 -11.35 -12.75 -11.67
C ALA A 259 -12.65 -12.86 -10.87
N ALA A 260 -12.56 -12.98 -9.55
CA ALA A 260 -13.73 -12.95 -8.66
C ALA A 260 -14.45 -11.59 -8.72
N GLY A 261 -13.72 -10.47 -8.74
CA GLY A 261 -14.29 -9.14 -8.95
C GLY A 261 -15.08 -9.04 -10.25
N GLY A 262 -14.57 -9.59 -11.35
CA GLY A 262 -15.29 -9.65 -12.63
C GLY A 262 -16.53 -10.55 -12.57
N THR A 263 -16.53 -11.62 -11.76
CA THR A 263 -17.77 -12.38 -11.50
C THR A 263 -18.83 -11.54 -10.80
N VAL A 264 -18.43 -10.72 -9.83
CA VAL A 264 -19.34 -9.80 -9.12
C VAL A 264 -19.90 -8.76 -10.09
N VAL A 265 -19.04 -8.08 -10.85
CA VAL A 265 -19.48 -7.04 -11.79
C VAL A 265 -20.38 -7.61 -12.88
N GLY A 266 -20.03 -8.76 -13.46
CA GLY A 266 -20.81 -9.39 -14.53
C GLY A 266 -22.17 -9.94 -14.07
N SER A 267 -22.34 -10.23 -12.78
CA SER A 267 -23.60 -10.79 -12.23
C SER A 267 -24.38 -9.82 -11.35
N ALA A 268 -23.83 -8.63 -11.04
CA ALA A 268 -24.39 -7.71 -10.05
C ALA A 268 -25.85 -7.28 -10.32
N THR A 269 -26.20 -7.00 -11.58
CA THR A 269 -27.57 -6.60 -11.95
C THR A 269 -28.56 -7.75 -11.79
N LEU A 270 -28.16 -8.93 -12.24
CA LEU A 270 -28.98 -10.14 -12.15
C LEU A 270 -29.19 -10.54 -10.68
N TYR A 271 -28.12 -10.47 -9.89
CA TYR A 271 -28.17 -10.71 -8.46
C TYR A 271 -29.08 -9.69 -7.74
N ALA A 272 -28.98 -8.40 -8.07
CA ALA A 272 -29.87 -7.36 -7.51
C ALA A 272 -31.35 -7.57 -7.87
N ALA A 273 -31.62 -8.07 -9.09
CA ALA A 273 -32.97 -8.47 -9.50
C ALA A 273 -33.47 -9.70 -8.72
N SER A 274 -32.62 -10.70 -8.48
CA SER A 274 -32.96 -11.90 -7.67
C SER A 274 -33.34 -11.57 -6.22
N LEU A 275 -32.84 -10.45 -5.69
CA LEU A 275 -33.18 -9.93 -4.36
C LEU A 275 -34.48 -9.09 -4.32
N GLY A 276 -35.16 -8.94 -5.45
CA GLY A 276 -36.43 -8.23 -5.56
C GLY A 276 -36.33 -6.69 -5.61
N GLY A 277 -35.12 -6.11 -5.69
CA GLY A 277 -34.92 -4.66 -5.63
C GLY A 277 -34.52 -3.98 -6.95
N GLY A 278 -34.32 -4.75 -8.03
CA GLY A 278 -34.05 -4.23 -9.38
C GLY A 278 -32.88 -3.24 -9.45
N ASN A 279 -33.01 -2.20 -10.28
CA ASN A 279 -31.94 -1.20 -10.50
C ASN A 279 -31.58 -0.41 -9.23
N ALA A 280 -32.54 -0.20 -8.33
CA ALA A 280 -32.29 0.50 -7.06
C ALA A 280 -31.39 -0.33 -6.14
N ALA A 281 -31.66 -1.64 -6.01
CA ALA A 281 -30.78 -2.54 -5.26
C ALA A 281 -29.38 -2.62 -5.87
N TYR A 282 -29.26 -2.65 -7.19
CA TYR A 282 -27.95 -2.62 -7.86
C TYR A 282 -27.14 -1.39 -7.46
N GLY A 283 -27.74 -0.19 -7.52
CA GLY A 283 -27.06 1.05 -7.13
C GLY A 283 -26.60 1.05 -5.67
N VAL A 284 -27.44 0.53 -4.76
CA VAL A 284 -27.11 0.42 -3.33
C VAL A 284 -26.00 -0.60 -3.08
N LEU A 285 -26.07 -1.78 -3.70
CA LEU A 285 -25.02 -2.80 -3.58
C LEU A 285 -23.69 -2.31 -4.14
N PHE A 286 -23.72 -1.65 -5.32
CA PHE A 286 -22.54 -1.04 -5.92
C PHE A 286 -21.91 -0.01 -4.99
N ALA A 287 -22.70 0.94 -4.46
CA ALA A 287 -22.20 1.92 -3.49
C ALA A 287 -21.62 1.25 -2.24
N SER A 288 -22.27 0.18 -1.75
CA SER A 288 -21.84 -0.55 -0.54
C SER A 288 -20.47 -1.22 -0.71
N VAL A 289 -20.16 -1.79 -1.89
CA VAL A 289 -18.81 -2.32 -2.20
C VAL A 289 -17.77 -1.23 -1.96
N PHE A 290 -17.99 -0.03 -2.52
CA PHE A 290 -17.00 1.03 -2.49
C PHE A 290 -16.90 1.73 -1.13
N VAL A 291 -17.99 1.81 -0.37
CA VAL A 291 -17.94 2.21 1.05
C VAL A 291 -17.06 1.25 1.84
N GLY A 292 -17.23 -0.06 1.64
CA GLY A 292 -16.35 -1.07 2.18
C GLY A 292 -14.90 -0.85 1.77
N LEU A 293 -14.65 -0.71 0.47
CA LEU A 293 -13.33 -0.47 -0.12
C LEU A 293 -12.62 0.72 0.52
N ALA A 294 -13.31 1.86 0.67
CA ALA A 294 -12.78 3.06 1.29
C ALA A 294 -12.38 2.83 2.76
N PHE A 295 -13.23 2.14 3.53
CA PHE A 295 -12.91 1.79 4.91
C PHE A 295 -11.72 0.83 5.00
N GLY A 296 -11.65 -0.17 4.12
CA GLY A 296 -10.55 -1.10 4.00
C GLY A 296 -9.22 -0.40 3.70
N MET A 297 -9.19 0.50 2.71
CA MET A 297 -8.00 1.30 2.40
C MET A 297 -7.58 2.19 3.58
N GLY A 298 -8.53 2.75 4.35
CA GLY A 298 -8.22 3.52 5.56
C GLY A 298 -7.68 2.68 6.72
N ALA A 299 -8.09 1.41 6.81
CA ALA A 299 -7.63 0.47 7.83
C ALA A 299 -6.28 -0.18 7.50
N ALA A 300 -5.94 -0.34 6.21
CA ALA A 300 -4.75 -1.06 5.78
C ALA A 300 -3.44 -0.53 6.39
N PRO A 301 -3.17 0.80 6.46
CA PRO A 301 -1.94 1.31 7.06
C PRO A 301 -1.82 1.00 8.56
N ARG A 302 -2.94 0.91 9.29
CA ARG A 302 -2.94 0.54 10.71
C ARG A 302 -2.67 -0.96 10.89
N MET A 303 -3.25 -1.79 10.04
CA MET A 303 -3.03 -3.24 10.06
C MET A 303 -1.61 -3.61 9.63
N ALA A 304 -1.06 -2.89 8.65
CA ALA A 304 0.31 -3.07 8.17
C ALA A 304 1.39 -2.76 9.23
N ARG A 305 1.06 -2.01 10.29
CA ARG A 305 1.95 -1.81 11.44
C ARG A 305 2.09 -3.06 12.32
N ARG A 306 1.12 -3.97 12.26
CA ARG A 306 1.05 -5.18 13.10
C ARG A 306 1.29 -6.46 12.31
N ILE A 307 0.93 -6.48 11.03
CA ILE A 307 1.04 -7.63 10.15
C ILE A 307 1.89 -7.21 8.94
N PRO A 308 2.93 -7.97 8.56
CA PRO A 308 3.75 -7.62 7.40
C PRO A 308 2.90 -7.62 6.11
N HIS A 309 3.22 -6.68 5.20
CA HIS A 309 2.45 -6.45 3.97
C HIS A 309 2.19 -7.73 3.17
N ASN A 310 3.17 -8.63 3.07
CA ASN A 310 3.07 -9.89 2.33
C ASN A 310 1.97 -10.81 2.87
N ARG A 311 1.86 -10.94 4.20
CA ARG A 311 0.84 -11.75 4.89
C ARG A 311 -0.52 -11.08 4.82
N LEU A 312 -0.56 -9.77 5.03
CA LEU A 312 -1.78 -8.97 5.00
C LEU A 312 -2.47 -9.04 3.63
N PHE A 313 -1.70 -8.99 2.54
CA PHE A 313 -2.21 -9.07 1.18
C PHE A 313 -2.98 -10.38 0.91
N GLY A 314 -2.33 -11.52 1.14
CA GLY A 314 -2.94 -12.83 0.91
C GLY A 314 -4.13 -13.09 1.83
N ALA A 315 -4.01 -12.78 3.13
CA ALA A 315 -5.09 -12.94 4.10
C ALA A 315 -6.33 -12.08 3.75
N ALA A 316 -6.12 -10.85 3.28
CA ALA A 316 -7.20 -9.99 2.84
C ALA A 316 -7.92 -10.55 1.60
N ILE A 317 -7.21 -11.13 0.62
CA ILE A 317 -7.86 -11.79 -0.53
C ILE A 317 -8.69 -12.99 -0.09
N VAL A 318 -8.18 -13.81 0.82
CA VAL A 318 -8.93 -14.95 1.37
C VAL A 318 -10.21 -14.47 2.06
N ALA A 319 -10.11 -13.46 2.92
CA ALA A 319 -11.25 -12.88 3.60
C ALA A 319 -12.27 -12.26 2.62
N ALA A 320 -11.82 -11.61 1.55
CA ALA A 320 -12.68 -11.10 0.48
C ALA A 320 -13.41 -12.24 -0.26
N GLY A 321 -12.72 -13.34 -0.58
CA GLY A 321 -13.32 -14.53 -1.21
C GLY A 321 -14.37 -15.19 -0.32
N LEU A 322 -14.09 -15.34 0.98
CA LEU A 322 -15.06 -15.86 1.95
C LEU A 322 -16.26 -14.91 2.13
N ALA A 323 -16.04 -13.60 2.17
CA ALA A 323 -17.12 -12.62 2.20
C ALA A 323 -17.98 -12.70 0.92
N LEU A 324 -17.38 -12.98 -0.23
CA LEU A 324 -18.12 -13.17 -1.49
C LEU A 324 -18.97 -14.46 -1.46
N VAL A 325 -18.49 -15.52 -0.82
CA VAL A 325 -19.32 -16.70 -0.52
C VAL A 325 -20.54 -16.32 0.32
N LEU A 326 -20.37 -15.46 1.34
CA LEU A 326 -21.50 -14.95 2.14
C LEU A 326 -22.51 -14.15 1.29
N VAL A 327 -22.04 -13.40 0.29
CA VAL A 327 -22.94 -12.72 -0.66
C VAL A 327 -23.80 -13.74 -1.41
N SER A 328 -23.23 -14.85 -1.90
CA SER A 328 -23.98 -15.84 -2.67
C SER A 328 -25.16 -16.48 -1.90
N ILE A 329 -25.04 -16.61 -0.58
CA ILE A 329 -26.06 -17.21 0.29
C ILE A 329 -26.98 -16.17 0.94
N ALA A 330 -26.82 -14.88 0.67
CA ALA A 330 -27.59 -13.84 1.34
C ALA A 330 -29.09 -13.95 0.96
N PRO A 331 -30.00 -14.09 1.94
CA PRO A 331 -31.43 -14.27 1.66
C PRO A 331 -32.14 -12.96 1.31
N HIS A 332 -31.65 -11.84 1.85
CA HIS A 332 -32.27 -10.52 1.74
C HIS A 332 -31.25 -9.43 1.42
N LEU A 333 -31.74 -8.33 0.84
CA LEU A 333 -30.92 -7.19 0.44
C LEU A 333 -30.07 -6.62 1.58
N PHE A 334 -30.59 -6.55 2.81
CA PHE A 334 -29.85 -6.03 3.97
C PHE A 334 -28.61 -6.89 4.31
N VAL A 335 -28.75 -8.21 4.25
CA VAL A 335 -27.63 -9.14 4.47
C VAL A 335 -26.63 -9.03 3.33
N ALA A 336 -27.12 -8.92 2.09
CA ALA A 336 -26.28 -8.72 0.93
C ALA A 336 -25.47 -7.42 1.02
N ILE A 337 -26.06 -6.31 1.46
CA ILE A 337 -25.36 -5.02 1.67
C ILE A 337 -24.20 -5.20 2.65
N GLY A 338 -24.45 -5.82 3.81
CA GLY A 338 -23.41 -6.06 4.82
C GLY A 338 -22.28 -6.96 4.29
N ALA A 339 -22.62 -8.07 3.63
CA ALA A 339 -21.64 -8.99 3.06
C ALA A 339 -20.81 -8.34 1.93
N VAL A 340 -21.46 -7.58 1.05
CA VAL A 340 -20.79 -6.85 -0.04
C VAL A 340 -19.88 -5.75 0.50
N MET A 341 -20.26 -5.09 1.59
CA MET A 341 -19.39 -4.12 2.26
C MET A 341 -18.15 -4.78 2.87
N LEU A 342 -18.27 -6.01 3.40
CA LEU A 342 -17.12 -6.81 3.84
C LEU A 342 -16.20 -7.20 2.66
N VAL A 343 -16.76 -7.63 1.52
CA VAL A 343 -15.99 -7.88 0.29
C VAL A 343 -15.18 -6.64 -0.08
N GLY A 344 -15.83 -5.48 -0.11
CA GLY A 344 -15.19 -4.19 -0.35
C GLY A 344 -14.06 -3.91 0.64
N GLY A 345 -14.30 -4.05 1.94
CA GLY A 345 -13.31 -3.81 2.99
C GLY A 345 -12.04 -4.63 2.83
N PHE A 346 -12.19 -5.95 2.65
CA PHE A 346 -11.05 -6.83 2.45
C PHE A 346 -10.36 -6.60 1.09
N ALA A 347 -11.11 -6.36 0.02
CA ALA A 347 -10.55 -5.99 -1.27
C ALA A 347 -9.77 -4.66 -1.20
N GLY A 348 -10.21 -3.70 -0.39
CA GLY A 348 -9.54 -2.40 -0.20
C GLY A 348 -8.21 -2.53 0.52
N ILE A 349 -8.16 -3.39 1.54
CA ILE A 349 -6.90 -3.75 2.23
C ILE A 349 -5.95 -4.42 1.26
N ALA A 350 -6.41 -5.42 0.50
CA ALA A 350 -5.60 -6.14 -0.49
C ALA A 350 -5.08 -5.19 -1.59
N PHE A 351 -5.94 -4.30 -2.11
CA PHE A 351 -5.60 -3.38 -3.19
C PHE A 351 -4.50 -2.40 -2.76
N LEU A 352 -4.66 -1.73 -1.62
CA LEU A 352 -3.65 -0.79 -1.14
C LEU A 352 -2.33 -1.51 -0.80
N THR A 353 -2.41 -2.65 -0.11
CA THR A 353 -1.23 -3.46 0.25
C THR A 353 -0.47 -3.95 -0.99
N GLY A 354 -1.18 -4.43 -2.01
CA GLY A 354 -0.58 -4.88 -3.26
C GLY A 354 0.16 -3.75 -3.99
N LEU A 355 -0.44 -2.56 -4.05
CA LEU A 355 0.23 -1.38 -4.63
C LEU A 355 1.47 -0.97 -3.82
N THR A 356 1.41 -1.03 -2.49
CA THR A 356 2.57 -0.75 -1.63
C THR A 356 3.70 -1.74 -1.86
N ILE A 357 3.40 -3.03 -2.02
CA ILE A 357 4.41 -4.07 -2.30
C ILE A 357 5.11 -3.80 -3.64
N ILE A 358 4.36 -3.46 -4.70
CA ILE A 358 4.95 -3.12 -6.01
C ILE A 358 5.81 -1.85 -5.89
N GLY A 359 5.33 -0.86 -5.13
CA GLY A 359 6.03 0.40 -4.92
C GLY A 359 7.35 0.25 -4.17
N SER A 360 7.39 -0.56 -3.11
CA SER A 360 8.56 -0.65 -2.23
C SER A 360 9.63 -1.65 -2.67
N GLN A 361 9.26 -2.72 -3.41
CA GLN A 361 10.20 -3.80 -3.74
C GLN A 361 10.73 -3.77 -5.18
N VAL A 362 10.20 -2.90 -6.03
CA VAL A 362 10.59 -2.84 -7.44
C VAL A 362 11.44 -1.59 -7.68
N ALA A 363 12.68 -1.80 -8.14
CA ALA A 363 13.61 -0.73 -8.50
C ALA A 363 12.98 0.22 -9.53
N ASP A 364 13.28 1.52 -9.40
CA ASP A 364 12.63 2.59 -10.17
C ASP A 364 12.72 2.38 -11.69
N GLU A 365 13.79 1.75 -12.17
CA GLU A 365 14.06 1.43 -13.59
C GLU A 365 13.11 0.38 -14.20
N VAL A 366 12.58 -0.53 -13.39
CA VAL A 366 11.65 -1.60 -13.82
C VAL A 366 10.23 -1.38 -13.32
N ARG A 367 10.01 -0.46 -12.36
CA ARG A 367 8.70 -0.21 -11.72
C ARG A 367 7.61 0.11 -12.74
N GLY A 368 7.85 1.04 -13.66
CA GLY A 368 6.87 1.42 -14.68
C GLY A 368 6.43 0.24 -15.57
N ARG A 369 7.38 -0.64 -15.93
CA ARG A 369 7.12 -1.84 -16.75
C ARG A 369 6.25 -2.85 -16.02
N ILE A 370 6.57 -3.13 -14.75
CA ILE A 370 5.83 -4.10 -13.94
C ILE A 370 4.42 -3.58 -13.63
N VAL A 371 4.28 -2.29 -13.29
CA VAL A 371 2.96 -1.68 -13.07
C VAL A 371 2.09 -1.77 -14.33
N ALA A 372 2.64 -1.44 -15.50
CA ALA A 372 1.91 -1.55 -16.77
C ALA A 372 1.50 -3.00 -17.07
N PHE A 373 2.41 -3.96 -16.87
CA PHE A 373 2.14 -5.39 -17.05
C PHE A 373 1.02 -5.88 -16.13
N VAL A 374 1.11 -5.57 -14.84
CA VAL A 374 0.09 -5.94 -13.84
C VAL A 374 -1.26 -5.32 -14.19
N GLN A 375 -1.32 -4.05 -14.59
CA GLN A 375 -2.57 -3.41 -15.00
C GLN A 375 -3.19 -4.05 -16.25
N SER A 376 -2.37 -4.41 -17.24
CA SER A 376 -2.86 -5.12 -18.43
C SER A 376 -3.44 -6.49 -18.07
N ILE A 377 -2.77 -7.24 -17.19
CA ILE A 377 -3.29 -8.53 -16.69
C ILE A 377 -4.61 -8.33 -15.93
N VAL A 378 -4.71 -7.33 -15.07
CA VAL A 378 -5.94 -7.01 -14.34
C VAL A 378 -7.09 -6.76 -15.30
N ARG A 379 -6.89 -5.89 -16.31
CA ARG A 379 -7.92 -5.57 -17.32
C ARG A 379 -8.33 -6.81 -18.12
N LEU A 380 -7.36 -7.60 -18.58
CA LEU A 380 -7.62 -8.82 -19.33
C LEU A 380 -8.42 -9.83 -18.49
N THR A 381 -8.04 -10.01 -17.23
CA THR A 381 -8.70 -10.93 -16.30
C THR A 381 -10.13 -10.47 -16.00
N LEU A 382 -10.34 -9.17 -15.77
CA LEU A 382 -11.66 -8.62 -15.52
C LEU A 382 -12.57 -8.77 -16.74
N LEU A 383 -12.06 -8.45 -17.94
CA LEU A 383 -12.80 -8.59 -19.20
C LEU A 383 -13.15 -10.06 -19.47
N GLY A 384 -12.19 -10.96 -19.33
CA GLY A 384 -12.40 -12.40 -19.55
C GLY A 384 -13.41 -13.01 -18.59
N SER A 385 -13.31 -12.69 -17.29
CA SER A 385 -14.25 -13.18 -16.29
C SER A 385 -15.65 -12.60 -16.49
N MET A 386 -15.78 -11.30 -16.76
CA MET A 386 -17.09 -10.69 -17.05
C MET A 386 -17.75 -11.25 -18.31
N ALA A 387 -16.98 -11.54 -19.35
CA ALA A 387 -17.50 -12.14 -20.58
C ALA A 387 -18.00 -13.58 -20.37
N LEU A 388 -17.36 -14.32 -19.45
CA LEU A 388 -17.73 -15.70 -19.13
C LEU A 388 -18.99 -15.80 -18.27
N VAL A 389 -19.26 -14.79 -17.44
CA VAL A 389 -20.37 -14.80 -16.46
C VAL A 389 -21.75 -15.00 -17.11
N PRO A 390 -22.17 -14.23 -18.13
CA PRO A 390 -23.47 -14.45 -18.77
C PRO A 390 -23.63 -15.86 -19.34
N VAL A 391 -22.55 -16.45 -19.86
CA VAL A 391 -22.55 -17.82 -20.40
C VAL A 391 -22.79 -18.83 -19.26
N ILE A 392 -22.05 -18.71 -18.16
CA ILE A 392 -22.23 -19.63 -17.01
C ILE A 392 -23.60 -19.46 -16.38
N VAL A 393 -24.07 -18.22 -16.19
CA VAL A 393 -25.40 -17.94 -15.63
C VAL A 393 -26.49 -18.53 -16.52
N GLY A 394 -26.35 -18.42 -17.85
CA GLY A 394 -27.32 -18.97 -18.80
C GLY A 394 -27.40 -20.50 -18.82
N LEU A 395 -26.33 -21.20 -18.41
CA LEU A 395 -26.31 -22.67 -18.31
C LEU A 395 -27.00 -23.19 -17.05
N VAL A 396 -27.21 -22.34 -16.03
CA VAL A 396 -27.78 -22.73 -14.73
C VAL A 396 -29.23 -22.28 -14.65
N SER A 397 -30.16 -23.25 -14.70
CA SER A 397 -31.59 -22.97 -14.50
C SER A 397 -31.88 -22.50 -13.08
N ALA A 398 -32.72 -21.48 -12.93
CA ALA A 398 -33.16 -21.01 -11.61
C ALA A 398 -34.00 -22.08 -10.90
N ARG A 399 -33.70 -22.35 -9.62
CA ARG A 399 -34.46 -23.25 -8.76
C ARG A 399 -34.81 -22.54 -7.47
N GLN A 400 -36.04 -22.72 -6.99
CA GLN A 400 -36.42 -22.33 -5.64
C GLN A 400 -36.02 -23.45 -4.68
N VAL A 401 -35.26 -23.09 -3.65
CA VAL A 401 -34.85 -24.00 -2.58
C VAL A 401 -35.32 -23.40 -1.27
N ASP A 402 -36.09 -24.17 -0.49
CA ASP A 402 -36.47 -23.76 0.86
C ASP A 402 -35.29 -23.98 1.81
N LEU A 403 -34.76 -22.87 2.35
CA LEU A 403 -33.73 -22.88 3.37
C LEU A 403 -34.32 -22.30 4.65
N PHE A 404 -34.36 -23.09 5.73
CA PHE A 404 -34.90 -22.68 7.03
C PHE A 404 -36.35 -22.13 6.97
N GLY A 405 -37.19 -22.67 6.08
CA GLY A 405 -38.59 -22.24 5.92
C GLY A 405 -38.79 -20.95 5.11
N TYR A 406 -37.73 -20.44 4.48
CA TYR A 406 -37.80 -19.31 3.55
C TYR A 406 -37.44 -19.76 2.12
N PRO A 407 -38.28 -19.43 1.12
CA PRO A 407 -38.00 -19.77 -0.27
C PRO A 407 -36.87 -18.87 -0.80
N ILE A 408 -35.70 -19.45 -1.05
CA ILE A 408 -34.57 -18.75 -1.66
C ILE A 408 -34.52 -19.11 -3.15
N LEU A 409 -34.56 -18.09 -4.01
CA LEU A 409 -34.32 -18.25 -5.44
C LEU A 409 -32.81 -18.47 -5.66
N VAL A 410 -32.41 -19.71 -5.94
CA VAL A 410 -31.06 -20.06 -6.36
C VAL A 410 -30.99 -19.93 -7.87
N ASP A 411 -30.49 -18.79 -8.33
CA ASP A 411 -30.21 -18.53 -9.74
C ASP A 411 -28.74 -18.81 -10.08
N GLY A 412 -28.40 -18.74 -11.38
CA GLY A 412 -27.02 -18.92 -11.84
C GLY A 412 -26.04 -17.89 -11.28
N THR A 413 -26.52 -16.72 -10.81
CA THR A 413 -25.65 -15.66 -10.28
C THR A 413 -25.04 -16.04 -8.95
N ARG A 414 -25.84 -16.66 -8.06
CA ARG A 414 -25.36 -17.14 -6.76
C ARG A 414 -24.31 -18.24 -6.94
N VAL A 415 -24.49 -19.14 -7.89
CA VAL A 415 -23.52 -20.20 -8.22
C VAL A 415 -22.20 -19.60 -8.72
N VAL A 416 -22.29 -18.61 -9.62
CA VAL A 416 -21.11 -17.90 -10.14
C VAL A 416 -20.37 -17.14 -9.03
N MET A 417 -21.09 -16.45 -8.14
CA MET A 417 -20.49 -15.76 -6.99
C MET A 417 -19.86 -16.73 -5.98
N LEU A 418 -20.51 -17.87 -5.71
CA LEU A 418 -19.97 -18.91 -4.85
C LEU A 418 -18.66 -19.48 -5.40
N ALA A 419 -18.65 -19.83 -6.69
CA ALA A 419 -17.46 -20.31 -7.38
C ALA A 419 -16.36 -19.24 -7.42
N GLY A 420 -16.70 -18.00 -7.75
CA GLY A 420 -15.77 -16.86 -7.75
C GLY A 420 -15.16 -16.61 -6.37
N GLY A 421 -15.96 -16.65 -5.30
CA GLY A 421 -15.51 -16.52 -3.92
C GLY A 421 -14.59 -17.66 -3.48
N GLY A 422 -14.94 -18.91 -3.83
CA GLY A 422 -14.09 -20.07 -3.59
C GLY A 422 -12.74 -19.98 -4.33
N VAL A 423 -12.75 -19.61 -5.61
CA VAL A 423 -11.53 -19.40 -6.40
C VAL A 423 -10.67 -18.28 -5.79
N ALA A 424 -11.26 -17.14 -5.42
CA ALA A 424 -10.54 -16.07 -4.73
C ALA A 424 -9.93 -16.52 -3.40
N ALA A 425 -10.64 -17.32 -2.61
CA ALA A 425 -10.12 -17.85 -1.35
C ALA A 425 -8.95 -18.81 -1.57
N VAL A 426 -9.05 -19.74 -2.54
CA VAL A 426 -7.96 -20.67 -2.88
C VAL A 426 -6.75 -19.90 -3.42
N VAL A 427 -6.96 -18.99 -4.36
CA VAL A 427 -5.88 -18.20 -4.96
C VAL A 427 -5.25 -17.25 -3.94
N GLY A 428 -6.05 -16.65 -3.05
CA GLY A 428 -5.57 -15.86 -1.92
C GLY A 428 -4.70 -16.70 -0.97
N MET A 429 -5.08 -17.96 -0.71
CA MET A 429 -4.28 -18.87 0.10
C MET A 429 -2.96 -19.26 -0.59
N LEU A 430 -2.98 -19.46 -1.91
CA LEU A 430 -1.77 -19.72 -2.70
C LEU A 430 -0.84 -18.50 -2.71
N ALA A 431 -1.39 -17.30 -2.92
CA ALA A 431 -0.65 -16.05 -2.85
C ALA A 431 -0.05 -15.84 -1.46
N TYR A 432 -0.85 -16.06 -0.41
CA TYR A 432 -0.40 -16.03 0.98
C TYR A 432 0.79 -16.98 1.19
N ARG A 433 0.64 -18.27 0.86
CA ARG A 433 1.71 -19.27 1.06
C ARG A 433 2.97 -18.99 0.26
N GLN A 434 2.85 -18.38 -0.92
CA GLN A 434 3.99 -18.09 -1.78
C GLN A 434 4.73 -16.80 -1.39
N MET A 435 4.04 -15.86 -0.75
CA MET A 435 4.60 -14.58 -0.30
C MET A 435 5.04 -14.61 1.17
N ASP A 436 4.55 -15.56 1.95
CA ASP A 436 4.96 -15.79 3.33
C ASP A 436 6.37 -16.42 3.33
N ASP A 437 7.38 -15.57 3.54
CA ASP A 437 8.78 -15.96 3.73
C ASP A 437 8.89 -16.74 5.06
N ARG A 438 8.58 -18.05 5.02
CA ARG A 438 8.90 -19.13 5.98
C ARG A 438 9.16 -18.73 7.46
N ARG A 439 8.34 -17.88 8.06
CA ARG A 439 8.19 -17.86 9.52
C ARG A 439 7.22 -18.98 9.86
N THR A 440 7.69 -19.98 10.60
CA THR A 440 6.94 -21.17 11.06
C THR A 440 5.78 -20.87 12.01
N GLU A 441 5.37 -19.61 12.17
CA GLU A 441 4.34 -19.22 13.13
C GLU A 441 2.98 -19.04 12.46
N PRO A 442 1.93 -19.73 12.95
CA PRO A 442 0.58 -19.56 12.43
C PRO A 442 0.11 -18.11 12.58
N ILE A 443 -0.79 -17.66 11.70
CA ILE A 443 -1.32 -16.27 11.69
C ILE A 443 -2.29 -16.02 12.86
N LEU A 444 -2.93 -17.09 13.36
CA LEU A 444 -3.99 -16.98 14.36
C LEU A 444 -3.55 -16.19 15.60
N PRO A 445 -2.37 -16.45 16.21
CA PRO A 445 -1.79 -15.63 17.27
C PRO A 445 -1.61 -14.16 16.89
N ASP A 446 -1.08 -13.84 15.70
CA ASP A 446 -0.86 -12.46 15.25
C ASP A 446 -2.17 -11.70 15.01
N LEU A 447 -3.17 -12.37 14.43
CA LEU A 447 -4.52 -11.83 14.23
C LEU A 447 -5.23 -11.62 15.57
N LEU A 448 -5.13 -12.58 16.49
CA LEU A 448 -5.68 -12.49 17.84
C LEU A 448 -4.95 -11.41 18.67
N ALA A 449 -3.64 -11.25 18.53
CA ALA A 449 -2.86 -10.19 19.16
C ALA A 449 -3.14 -8.81 18.53
N ALA A 450 -3.48 -8.76 17.25
CA ALA A 450 -3.91 -7.53 16.59
C ALA A 450 -5.36 -7.13 16.96
N LEU A 451 -6.23 -8.10 17.27
CA LEU A 451 -7.63 -7.88 17.68
C LEU A 451 -7.79 -7.66 19.19
N ARG A 452 -6.99 -8.36 20.01
CA ARG A 452 -6.86 -8.04 21.44
C ARG A 452 -6.14 -6.70 21.52
N ARG A 453 -6.67 -5.76 22.30
CA ARG A 453 -5.88 -4.59 22.73
C ARG A 453 -4.56 -5.16 23.23
N GLY A 454 -3.46 -4.67 22.66
CA GLY A 454 -2.12 -5.23 22.82
C GLY A 454 -1.89 -5.60 24.27
N GLU A 455 -1.26 -6.76 24.50
CA GLU A 455 -0.94 -7.18 25.85
C GLU A 455 -0.35 -5.99 26.62
N PRO A 456 -0.89 -5.66 27.80
CA PRO A 456 -0.33 -4.60 28.61
C PRO A 456 1.14 -4.96 28.88
N ARG A 457 2.04 -4.05 28.49
CA ARG A 457 3.48 -4.11 28.73
C ARG A 457 3.69 -4.51 30.19
N HIS A 458 4.37 -5.62 30.44
CA HIS A 458 4.93 -5.90 31.75
C HIS A 458 6.23 -5.08 31.86
N GLY A 459 6.12 -3.90 32.46
CA GLY A 459 7.23 -2.98 32.73
C GLY A 459 7.07 -1.61 32.06
N ALA A 460 7.30 -0.53 32.83
CA ALA A 460 7.34 0.85 32.34
C ALA A 460 8.67 1.23 31.66
N GLY A 461 9.61 0.28 31.54
CA GLY A 461 10.96 0.53 31.06
C GLY A 461 11.04 0.71 29.54
N VAL A 462 12.12 1.34 29.10
CA VAL A 462 12.40 1.66 27.68
C VAL A 462 13.80 1.20 27.33
N LEU A 463 13.93 0.41 26.25
CA LEU A 463 15.23 0.00 25.71
C LEU A 463 15.64 0.90 24.54
N ILE A 464 16.77 1.59 24.66
CA ILE A 464 17.33 2.48 23.65
C ILE A 464 18.66 1.91 23.15
N ALA A 465 18.81 1.72 21.85
CA ALA A 465 20.06 1.30 21.24
C ALA A 465 20.67 2.44 20.43
N VAL A 466 21.98 2.66 20.53
CA VAL A 466 22.72 3.59 19.64
C VAL A 466 23.50 2.78 18.62
N GLU A 467 23.36 3.13 17.33
CA GLU A 467 23.85 2.36 16.18
C GLU A 467 24.38 3.28 15.07
N GLY A 468 25.16 2.74 14.13
CA GLY A 468 25.50 3.40 12.86
C GLY A 468 26.88 4.06 12.76
N ALA A 469 27.48 4.48 13.87
CA ALA A 469 28.83 5.06 13.88
C ALA A 469 29.92 4.01 14.16
N PRO A 470 31.22 4.34 14.00
CA PRO A 470 32.31 3.54 14.54
C PRO A 470 32.08 3.18 16.02
N ALA A 471 32.65 2.06 16.46
CA ALA A 471 32.41 1.52 17.79
C ALA A 471 32.66 2.56 18.90
N GLU A 472 33.77 3.29 18.82
CA GLU A 472 34.17 4.29 19.79
C GLU A 472 33.16 5.45 19.91
N GLU A 473 32.68 5.96 18.77
CA GLU A 473 31.72 7.07 18.72
C GLU A 473 30.31 6.63 19.18
N THR A 474 29.92 5.39 18.86
CA THR A 474 28.64 4.82 19.30
C THR A 474 28.62 4.64 20.81
N THR A 475 29.70 4.10 21.39
CA THR A 475 29.87 3.96 22.84
C THR A 475 29.93 5.32 23.53
N GLU A 476 30.65 6.30 22.95
CA GLU A 476 30.72 7.66 23.51
C GLU A 476 29.34 8.34 23.54
N GLN A 477 28.57 8.25 22.46
CA GLN A 477 27.23 8.85 22.38
C GLN A 477 26.22 8.12 23.27
N ALA A 478 26.32 6.79 23.43
CA ALA A 478 25.51 6.03 24.38
C ALA A 478 25.75 6.49 25.84
N ALA A 479 27.02 6.67 26.25
CA ALA A 479 27.39 7.14 27.57
C ALA A 479 26.89 8.58 27.84
N ARG A 480 27.06 9.47 26.85
CA ARG A 480 26.55 10.86 26.93
C ARG A 480 25.03 10.92 27.04
N LEU A 481 24.33 10.07 26.28
CA LEU A 481 22.88 9.95 26.36
C LEU A 481 22.44 9.45 27.75
N ALA A 482 23.09 8.42 28.27
CA ALA A 482 22.79 7.88 29.59
C ALA A 482 23.01 8.92 30.70
N GLN A 483 24.13 9.65 30.68
CA GLN A 483 24.40 10.73 31.63
C GLN A 483 23.32 11.81 31.60
N ARG A 484 22.86 12.20 30.40
CA ARG A 484 21.84 13.23 30.23
C ARG A 484 20.46 12.79 30.67
N LEU A 485 20.11 11.52 30.44
CA LEU A 485 18.88 10.90 30.94
C LEU A 485 18.88 10.82 32.47
N ARG A 486 20.02 10.48 33.10
CA ARG A 486 20.17 10.54 34.56
C ARG A 486 19.98 11.96 35.09
N ALA A 487 20.58 12.95 34.43
CA ALA A 487 20.41 14.36 34.79
C ALA A 487 18.96 14.85 34.66
N ALA A 488 18.20 14.28 33.72
CA ALA A 488 16.77 14.53 33.53
C ALA A 488 15.85 13.76 34.51
N GLY A 489 16.41 12.92 35.38
CA GLY A 489 15.68 12.22 36.45
C GLY A 489 15.20 10.81 36.11
N TYR A 490 15.64 10.22 35.00
CA TYR A 490 15.33 8.83 34.66
C TYR A 490 16.23 7.85 35.44
N LEU A 491 15.67 6.69 35.81
CA LEU A 491 16.46 5.54 36.25
C LEU A 491 17.13 4.94 35.00
N VAL A 492 18.44 5.08 34.86
CA VAL A 492 19.17 4.64 33.66
C VAL A 492 20.13 3.50 33.97
N VAL A 493 19.96 2.38 33.27
CA VAL A 493 20.87 1.22 33.34
C VAL A 493 21.66 1.15 32.04
N GLU A 494 22.98 1.12 32.16
CA GLU A 494 23.90 0.87 31.04
C GLU A 494 24.44 -0.57 31.20
N PRO A 495 23.98 -1.53 30.39
CA PRO A 495 24.42 -2.92 30.48
C PRO A 495 25.91 -3.09 30.19
N ASP A 496 26.50 -2.12 29.48
CA ASP A 496 27.90 -2.12 29.02
C ASP A 496 28.87 -1.49 30.03
N GLY A 497 28.40 -1.17 31.25
CA GLY A 497 29.19 -0.48 32.29
C GLY A 497 30.29 -1.30 32.96
N GLY A 498 30.60 -2.51 32.49
CA GLY A 498 31.63 -3.38 33.06
C GLY A 498 32.69 -3.78 32.05
N GLU A 499 33.96 -3.49 32.35
CA GLU A 499 35.16 -4.00 31.65
C GLU A 499 35.05 -5.52 31.38
N ARG A 500 34.41 -6.23 32.30
CA ARG A 500 34.17 -7.68 32.31
C ARG A 500 33.28 -8.22 31.18
N ASP A 501 32.22 -7.53 30.78
CA ASP A 501 31.34 -8.02 29.69
C ASP A 501 31.98 -7.76 28.32
N ARG A 502 32.76 -6.69 28.20
CA ARG A 502 33.59 -6.39 27.02
C ARG A 502 34.76 -7.37 26.89
N GLU A 503 35.38 -7.74 28.01
CA GLU A 503 36.36 -8.83 28.10
C GLU A 503 35.72 -10.17 27.70
N ARG A 504 34.54 -10.52 28.21
CA ARG A 504 33.85 -11.76 27.83
C ARG A 504 33.50 -11.80 26.35
N TRP A 505 33.00 -10.70 25.79
CA TRP A 505 32.73 -10.60 24.36
C TRP A 505 34.01 -10.78 23.55
N THR A 506 35.08 -10.09 23.93
CA THR A 506 36.38 -10.18 23.23
C THR A 506 37.00 -11.57 23.36
N ALA A 507 36.94 -12.17 24.55
CA ALA A 507 37.39 -13.53 24.81
C ALA A 507 36.60 -14.55 23.98
N ALA A 508 35.27 -14.42 23.92
CA ALA A 508 34.40 -15.33 23.20
C ALA A 508 34.46 -15.18 21.68
N THR A 509 34.80 -13.99 21.16
CA THR A 509 34.74 -13.68 19.72
C THR A 509 36.09 -13.47 19.04
N ARG A 510 37.16 -13.16 19.79
CA ARG A 510 38.50 -12.89 19.23
C ARG A 510 39.60 -13.79 19.80
N GLU A 511 39.52 -14.17 21.08
CA GLU A 511 40.58 -14.96 21.73
C GLU A 511 40.28 -16.46 21.73
N ALA A 512 39.00 -16.83 21.72
CA ALA A 512 38.59 -18.19 21.45
C ALA A 512 39.07 -18.55 20.05
N ALA A 513 39.98 -19.51 19.92
CA ALA A 513 40.54 -20.00 18.66
C ALA A 513 39.48 -20.76 17.83
N LEU A 514 38.39 -20.07 17.49
CA LEU A 514 37.25 -20.58 16.75
C LEU A 514 37.58 -20.56 15.26
N SER A 515 37.35 -21.68 14.59
CA SER A 515 37.75 -21.85 13.19
C SER A 515 36.67 -21.42 12.18
N GLY A 516 35.45 -21.09 12.62
CA GLY A 516 34.32 -20.82 11.73
C GLY A 516 33.46 -19.63 12.14
N GLU A 517 33.02 -18.85 11.16
CA GLU A 517 32.17 -17.65 11.34
C GLU A 517 30.83 -17.96 12.04
N ARG A 518 30.26 -19.15 11.80
CA ARG A 518 29.09 -19.66 12.54
C ARG A 518 29.36 -19.78 14.04
N ALA A 519 30.56 -20.24 14.42
CA ALA A 519 30.92 -20.40 15.83
C ALA A 519 31.10 -19.04 16.51
N HIS A 520 31.70 -18.07 15.81
CA HIS A 520 31.81 -16.68 16.29
C HIS A 520 30.44 -16.02 16.49
N ALA A 521 29.52 -16.19 15.53
CA ALA A 521 28.15 -15.68 15.65
C ALA A 521 27.39 -16.32 16.84
N LEU A 522 27.56 -17.62 17.08
CA LEU A 522 26.97 -18.30 18.24
C LEU A 522 27.57 -17.83 19.56
N ALA A 523 28.88 -17.62 19.62
CA ALA A 523 29.56 -17.11 20.80
C ALA A 523 29.09 -15.68 21.15
N ALA A 524 28.99 -14.81 20.15
CA ALA A 524 28.41 -13.47 20.27
C ALA A 524 26.96 -13.51 20.77
N ALA A 525 26.13 -14.38 20.17
CA ALA A 525 24.73 -14.56 20.57
C ALA A 525 24.60 -15.06 22.02
N ALA A 526 25.48 -15.94 22.48
CA ALA A 526 25.46 -16.46 23.85
C ALA A 526 25.78 -15.38 24.89
N VAL A 527 26.79 -14.54 24.65
CA VAL A 527 27.14 -13.42 25.55
C VAL A 527 25.98 -12.44 25.66
N GLN A 528 25.30 -12.14 24.55
CA GLN A 528 24.16 -11.23 24.57
C GLN A 528 22.94 -11.84 25.27
N ALA A 529 22.66 -13.13 25.08
CA ALA A 529 21.54 -13.79 25.74
C ALA A 529 21.66 -13.67 27.26
N ASP A 530 22.86 -13.93 27.80
CA ASP A 530 23.19 -13.76 29.21
C ASP A 530 23.04 -12.30 29.67
N GLN A 531 23.51 -11.31 28.89
CA GLN A 531 23.34 -9.89 29.21
C GLN A 531 21.85 -9.48 29.24
N VAL A 532 21.05 -10.00 28.31
CA VAL A 532 19.60 -9.74 28.23
C VAL A 532 18.88 -10.30 29.45
N GLU A 533 19.18 -11.53 29.86
CA GLU A 533 18.53 -12.19 30.98
C GLU A 533 18.98 -11.65 32.34
N ARG A 534 20.28 -11.36 32.49
CA ARG A 534 20.87 -10.90 33.74
C ARG A 534 20.60 -9.44 34.04
N VAL A 535 20.63 -8.56 33.02
CA VAL A 535 20.66 -7.10 33.23
C VAL A 535 19.48 -6.41 32.56
N ILE A 536 19.26 -6.64 31.27
CA ILE A 536 18.32 -5.83 30.48
C ILE A 536 16.87 -6.10 30.89
N ARG A 537 16.46 -7.37 30.97
CA ARG A 537 15.07 -7.73 31.32
C ARG A 537 14.68 -7.30 32.74
N PRO A 538 15.50 -7.54 33.78
CA PRO A 538 15.23 -7.05 35.12
C PRO A 538 15.08 -5.52 35.15
N ALA A 539 16.00 -4.78 34.52
CA ALA A 539 15.96 -3.32 34.49
C ALA A 539 14.70 -2.77 33.80
N LEU A 540 14.27 -3.39 32.70
CA LEU A 540 13.04 -3.00 32.01
C LEU A 540 11.78 -3.30 32.85
N ALA A 541 11.78 -4.40 33.61
CA ALA A 541 10.69 -4.75 34.51
C ALA A 541 10.53 -3.74 35.66
N GLU A 542 11.64 -3.18 36.14
CA GLU A 542 11.69 -2.14 37.18
C GLU A 542 11.32 -0.73 36.66
N GLY A 543 11.10 -0.57 35.36
CA GLY A 543 10.76 0.73 34.77
C GLY A 543 11.97 1.58 34.35
N ALA A 544 13.17 1.01 34.34
CA ALA A 544 14.38 1.74 33.95
C ALA A 544 14.45 2.00 32.43
N VAL A 545 15.16 3.06 32.07
CA VAL A 545 15.63 3.31 30.72
C VAL A 545 16.95 2.58 30.54
N VAL A 546 16.98 1.57 29.68
CA VAL A 546 18.19 0.81 29.37
C VAL A 546 18.82 1.39 28.11
N VAL A 547 20.06 1.86 28.19
CA VAL A 547 20.81 2.38 27.04
C VAL A 547 21.92 1.39 26.70
N VAL A 548 21.94 0.89 25.47
CA VAL A 548 22.94 -0.06 24.97
C VAL A 548 23.69 0.50 23.76
N ASP A 549 24.98 0.18 23.66
CA ASP A 549 25.72 0.37 22.42
C ASP A 549 25.51 -0.86 21.52
N ARG A 550 25.00 -0.63 20.30
CA ARG A 550 24.79 -1.66 19.25
C ARG A 550 24.09 -2.94 19.73
N PHE A 551 22.75 -2.93 19.67
CA PHE A 551 21.97 -4.13 19.97
C PHE A 551 22.24 -5.27 18.95
N LEU A 552 22.49 -6.48 19.45
CA LEU A 552 22.92 -7.76 18.82
C LEU A 552 22.93 -7.92 17.29
N LEU A 553 21.91 -7.44 16.59
CA LEU A 553 21.80 -7.58 15.14
C LEU A 553 22.93 -6.85 14.40
N SER A 554 23.34 -5.68 14.88
CA SER A 554 24.43 -4.91 14.26
C SER A 554 25.78 -5.65 14.35
N PRO A 555 26.18 -6.19 15.52
CA PRO A 555 27.36 -7.07 15.64
C PRO A 555 27.27 -8.36 14.81
N LEU A 556 26.10 -9.02 14.75
CA LEU A 556 25.95 -10.28 13.98
C LEU A 556 26.06 -10.07 12.47
N VAL A 557 25.57 -8.92 11.97
CA VAL A 557 25.71 -8.55 10.56
C VAL A 557 27.19 -8.34 10.20
N GLN A 558 28.04 -7.91 11.12
CA GLN A 558 29.48 -7.77 10.88
C GLN A 558 30.14 -9.13 10.59
N PHE A 559 29.79 -10.18 11.35
CA PHE A 559 30.27 -11.54 11.08
C PHE A 559 29.76 -12.07 9.72
N GLY A 560 28.51 -11.76 9.35
CA GLY A 560 27.97 -12.12 8.03
C GLY A 560 28.71 -11.45 6.87
N VAL A 561 29.10 -10.18 7.03
CA VAL A 561 29.85 -9.43 6.01
C VAL A 561 31.32 -9.87 5.93
N ALA A 562 31.96 -10.19 7.06
CA ALA A 562 33.33 -10.70 7.10
C ALA A 562 33.45 -12.10 6.44
N ALA A 563 32.46 -12.97 6.67
CA ALA A 563 32.39 -14.30 6.06
C ALA A 563 32.29 -14.28 4.52
N ASP A 564 31.64 -13.26 3.96
CA ASP A 564 31.49 -13.04 2.51
C ASP A 564 32.86 -12.78 1.83
N ARG A 565 33.83 -12.24 2.58
CA ARG A 565 35.17 -11.88 2.10
C ARG A 565 36.08 -13.09 1.88
N ALA A 566 35.97 -14.10 2.74
CA ALA A 566 36.71 -15.36 2.63
C ALA A 566 36.24 -16.20 1.42
N SER A 567 35.08 -15.87 0.85
CA SER A 567 34.46 -16.56 -0.28
C SER A 567 34.73 -15.90 -1.65
N SER A 568 35.88 -15.24 -1.81
CA SER A 568 36.26 -14.44 -2.99
C SER A 568 36.38 -15.20 -4.33
N ASP A 569 35.87 -16.43 -4.41
CA ASP A 569 35.90 -17.33 -5.57
C ASP A 569 34.49 -17.63 -6.15
N GLY A 570 33.50 -16.77 -5.87
CA GLY A 570 32.14 -16.92 -6.43
C GLY A 570 31.28 -17.99 -5.75
N ALA A 571 31.65 -18.41 -4.53
CA ALA A 571 30.85 -19.30 -3.71
C ALA A 571 29.71 -18.54 -3.01
N GLN A 572 28.65 -19.26 -2.61
CA GLN A 572 27.52 -18.70 -1.86
C GLN A 572 27.98 -18.09 -0.53
N PRO A 573 27.28 -17.05 -0.01
CA PRO A 573 27.54 -16.51 1.32
C PRO A 573 27.59 -17.64 2.36
N GLN A 574 28.65 -17.73 3.16
CA GLN A 574 28.79 -18.80 4.16
C GLN A 574 27.73 -18.69 5.29
N LEU A 575 27.16 -17.50 5.49
CA LEU A 575 26.12 -17.19 6.47
C LEU A 575 24.97 -16.43 5.80
N ASP A 576 23.76 -17.00 5.82
CA ASP A 576 22.55 -16.31 5.33
C ASP A 576 22.17 -15.19 6.33
N PRO A 577 22.00 -13.93 5.88
CA PRO A 577 21.49 -12.84 6.72
C PRO A 577 20.21 -13.20 7.49
N ARG A 578 19.36 -14.08 6.94
CA ARG A 578 18.14 -14.58 7.59
C ARG A 578 18.44 -15.50 8.77
N GLU A 579 19.50 -16.32 8.69
CA GLU A 579 19.95 -17.17 9.80
C GLU A 579 20.43 -16.30 10.96
N LEU A 580 21.20 -15.24 10.67
CA LEU A 580 21.70 -14.31 11.69
C LEU A 580 20.58 -13.53 12.38
N GLU A 581 19.56 -13.08 11.63
CA GLU A 581 18.38 -12.42 12.24
C GLU A 581 17.60 -13.39 13.14
N SER A 582 17.46 -14.66 12.73
CA SER A 582 16.79 -15.68 13.53
C SER A 582 17.54 -16.02 14.81
N LEU A 583 18.88 -16.09 14.73
CA LEU A 583 19.76 -16.29 15.88
C LEU A 583 19.67 -15.11 16.85
N ALA A 584 19.70 -13.87 16.33
CA ALA A 584 19.54 -12.66 17.13
C ALA A 584 18.21 -12.65 17.89
N ALA A 585 17.12 -12.94 17.18
CA ALA A 585 15.78 -12.97 17.75
C ALA A 585 15.61 -14.08 18.80
N TRP A 586 16.25 -15.23 18.61
CA TRP A 586 16.24 -16.31 19.58
C TRP A 586 17.05 -15.95 20.82
N ALA A 587 18.29 -15.47 20.65
CA ALA A 587 19.19 -15.11 21.73
C ALA A 587 18.64 -14.00 22.64
N THR A 588 17.92 -13.02 22.08
CA THR A 588 17.30 -11.95 22.89
C THR A 588 15.92 -12.31 23.43
N GLY A 589 15.41 -13.52 23.16
CA GLY A 589 14.02 -13.89 23.46
C GLY A 589 13.02 -12.93 22.81
N ARG A 590 13.29 -12.52 21.58
CA ARG A 590 12.56 -11.53 20.75
C ARG A 590 12.50 -10.13 21.34
N LEU A 591 13.32 -9.82 22.34
CA LEU A 591 13.48 -8.46 22.80
C LEU A 591 14.11 -7.63 21.66
N ARG A 592 13.53 -6.45 21.41
CA ARG A 592 14.00 -5.48 20.42
C ARG A 592 14.04 -4.10 21.07
N PRO A 593 14.94 -3.19 20.67
CA PRO A 593 14.95 -1.83 21.18
C PRO A 593 13.61 -1.13 20.92
N ASP A 594 13.09 -0.40 21.89
CA ASP A 594 11.94 0.47 21.68
C ASP A 594 12.28 1.57 20.68
N VAL A 595 13.50 2.11 20.79
CA VAL A 595 14.06 3.09 19.87
C VAL A 595 15.52 2.76 19.57
N SER A 596 15.87 2.73 18.28
CA SER A 596 17.27 2.71 17.80
C SER A 596 17.66 4.09 17.28
N VAL A 597 18.67 4.70 17.86
CA VAL A 597 19.29 5.94 17.37
C VAL A 597 20.32 5.56 16.32
N LEU A 598 20.08 5.92 15.06
CA LEU A 598 20.99 5.67 13.95
C LEU A 598 21.80 6.93 13.66
N LEU A 599 23.11 6.91 13.94
CA LEU A 599 24.07 7.93 13.55
C LEU A 599 24.42 7.73 12.06
N ASP A 600 23.86 8.57 11.18
CA ASP A 600 23.93 8.39 9.73
C ASP A 600 25.02 9.25 9.10
N ARG A 601 26.26 8.74 9.07
CA ARG A 601 27.41 9.42 8.45
C ARG A 601 27.54 9.09 6.97
N ALA A 602 27.78 10.06 6.10
CA ALA A 602 28.13 9.73 4.71
C ALA A 602 29.43 8.91 4.67
N PRO A 603 29.49 7.77 3.96
CA PRO A 603 30.67 6.92 3.97
C PRO A 603 31.86 7.64 3.34
N VAL A 604 32.98 7.69 4.05
CA VAL A 604 34.25 8.24 3.55
C VAL A 604 35.10 7.09 3.01
N GLU A 605 35.46 7.13 1.72
CA GLU A 605 36.24 6.08 1.03
C GLU A 605 37.65 5.84 1.62
N SER A 606 38.12 6.73 2.50
CA SER A 606 39.51 6.80 2.98
C SER A 606 39.65 6.89 4.51
N ALA A 607 38.70 6.34 5.27
CA ALA A 607 38.84 6.25 6.73
C ALA A 607 39.93 5.21 7.14
N PRO A 608 40.84 5.54 8.07
CA PRO A 608 41.83 4.59 8.58
C PRO A 608 41.16 3.42 9.30
N GLN A 609 41.82 2.26 9.30
CA GLN A 609 41.37 1.05 10.00
C GLN A 609 41.28 1.30 11.51
N VAL A 610 40.10 1.61 12.00
CA VAL A 610 39.81 1.66 13.44
C VAL A 610 38.70 0.66 13.73
N GLY A 611 39.02 -0.39 14.48
CA GLY A 611 38.06 -1.43 14.89
C GLY A 611 37.93 -2.66 13.98
N GLY A 612 38.67 -2.73 12.86
CA GLY A 612 38.76 -3.95 12.03
C GLY A 612 37.78 -4.07 10.86
N LEU A 613 37.07 -3.00 10.49
CA LEU A 613 36.21 -2.96 9.29
C LEU A 613 36.86 -2.10 8.19
N ALA A 614 36.90 -2.61 6.97
CA ALA A 614 37.31 -1.84 5.80
C ALA A 614 36.18 -0.92 5.32
N GLY A 615 36.51 0.17 4.62
CA GLY A 615 35.55 1.19 4.17
C GLY A 615 34.30 0.64 3.45
N GLU A 616 34.43 -0.41 2.64
CA GLU A 616 33.28 -1.05 1.95
C GLU A 616 32.34 -1.83 2.88
N GLU A 617 32.86 -2.40 3.97
CA GLU A 617 32.06 -3.19 4.93
C GLU A 617 31.22 -2.28 5.81
N HIS A 618 31.80 -1.16 6.25
CA HIS A 618 31.06 -0.11 6.95
C HIS A 618 29.93 0.44 6.08
N VAL A 619 30.19 0.71 4.79
CA VAL A 619 29.17 1.12 3.82
C VAL A 619 28.04 0.10 3.71
N ARG A 620 28.35 -1.20 3.70
CA ARG A 620 27.35 -2.26 3.53
C ARG A 620 26.47 -2.43 4.77
N VAL A 621 27.06 -2.40 5.97
CA VAL A 621 26.32 -2.41 7.25
C VAL A 621 25.46 -1.16 7.38
N GLN A 622 26.00 0.00 7.07
CA GLN A 622 25.27 1.26 7.17
C GLN A 622 24.11 1.32 6.19
N ARG A 623 24.30 0.92 4.91
CA ARG A 623 23.19 0.79 3.96
C ARG A 623 22.09 -0.15 4.44
N LEU A 624 22.43 -1.21 5.17
CA LEU A 624 21.44 -2.11 5.77
C LEU A 624 20.66 -1.41 6.89
N LEU A 625 21.35 -0.74 7.81
CA LEU A 625 20.74 -0.01 8.92
C LEU A 625 19.86 1.16 8.44
N THR A 626 20.31 1.92 7.43
CA THR A 626 19.50 2.98 6.80
C THR A 626 18.25 2.41 6.12
N ARG A 627 18.33 1.24 5.49
CA ARG A 627 17.16 0.54 4.93
C ARG A 627 16.19 0.08 6.04
N MET A 628 16.71 -0.41 7.16
CA MET A 628 15.89 -0.78 8.31
C MET A 628 15.20 0.44 8.92
N ALA A 629 15.91 1.56 9.07
CA ALA A 629 15.36 2.82 9.53
C ALA A 629 14.26 3.36 8.58
N ALA A 630 14.46 3.22 7.27
CA ALA A 630 13.46 3.57 6.26
C ALA A 630 12.22 2.66 6.30
N ALA A 631 12.38 1.38 6.67
CA ALA A 631 11.29 0.43 6.79
C ALA A 631 10.46 0.59 8.08
N GLU A 632 11.11 0.94 9.21
CA GLU A 632 10.46 1.11 10.52
C GLU A 632 10.68 2.52 11.12
N PRO A 633 10.24 3.62 10.46
CA PRO A 633 10.58 5.00 10.85
C PRO A 633 10.00 5.46 12.21
N HIS A 634 9.16 4.66 12.83
CA HIS A 634 8.57 4.92 14.15
C HIS A 634 9.40 4.35 15.30
N ARG A 635 10.47 3.59 15.00
CA ARG A 635 11.40 3.00 15.96
C ARG A 635 12.83 3.45 15.78
N TYR A 636 13.10 4.22 14.73
CA TYR A 636 14.43 4.75 14.45
C TYR A 636 14.44 6.27 14.57
N VAL A 637 15.46 6.79 15.26
CA VAL A 637 15.79 8.21 15.28
C VAL A 637 17.09 8.36 14.50
N VAL A 638 16.99 8.83 13.26
CA VAL A 638 18.16 9.06 12.41
C VAL A 638 18.75 10.43 12.74
N VAL A 639 20.02 10.44 13.15
CA VAL A 639 20.73 11.64 13.59
C VAL A 639 21.94 11.85 12.70
N ASP A 640 22.10 13.08 12.23
CA ASP A 640 23.30 13.53 11.53
C ASP A 640 24.46 13.65 12.52
N PRO A 641 25.56 12.88 12.33
CA PRO A 641 26.71 12.87 13.23
C PRO A 641 27.77 13.94 12.91
N ASP A 642 27.49 14.91 12.02
CA ASP A 642 28.42 16.00 11.72
C ASP A 642 28.37 17.08 12.82
N GLY A 643 29.51 17.42 13.42
CA GLY A 643 29.62 18.46 14.46
C GLY A 643 30.50 18.04 15.63
N SER A 644 30.46 18.81 16.72
CA SER A 644 31.13 18.40 17.97
C SER A 644 30.34 17.28 18.67
N PRO A 645 30.99 16.41 19.48
CA PRO A 645 30.31 15.34 20.20
C PRO A 645 29.14 15.81 21.07
N ASP A 646 29.23 17.03 21.62
CA ASP A 646 28.17 17.65 22.43
C ASP A 646 26.96 18.06 21.56
N GLU A 647 27.20 18.62 20.36
CA GLU A 647 26.14 18.96 19.40
C GLU A 647 25.41 17.71 18.88
N VAL A 648 26.13 16.60 18.68
CA VAL A 648 25.51 15.32 18.30
C VAL A 648 24.65 14.80 19.44
N ALA A 649 25.15 14.84 20.69
CA ALA A 649 24.40 14.42 21.87
C ALA A 649 23.11 15.25 22.07
N ASP A 650 23.15 16.56 21.79
CA ASP A 650 21.96 17.43 21.81
C ASP A 650 20.90 16.99 20.79
N ARG A 651 21.32 16.61 19.57
CA ARG A 651 20.41 16.13 18.52
C ARG A 651 19.81 14.77 18.88
N VAL A 652 20.62 13.85 19.41
CA VAL A 652 20.17 12.54 19.88
C VAL A 652 19.11 12.71 20.96
N PHE A 653 19.38 13.51 21.99
CA PHE A 653 18.44 13.74 23.08
C PHE A 653 17.14 14.41 22.61
N SER A 654 17.25 15.43 21.74
CA SER A 654 16.08 16.14 21.19
C SER A 654 15.20 15.23 20.33
N GLY A 655 15.81 14.32 19.57
CA GLY A 655 15.10 13.31 18.78
C GLY A 655 14.36 12.27 19.63
N LEU A 656 14.91 11.93 20.79
CA LEU A 656 14.33 10.98 21.74
C LEU A 656 13.27 11.59 22.67
N ALA A 657 13.32 12.90 22.94
CA ALA A 657 12.47 13.58 23.91
C ALA A 657 10.96 13.36 23.68
N ALA A 658 10.52 13.19 22.43
CA ALA A 658 9.12 12.92 22.09
C ALA A 658 8.68 11.45 22.30
N MET A 659 9.63 10.55 22.56
CA MET A 659 9.44 9.10 22.68
C MET A 659 9.70 8.57 24.10
N LEU A 660 10.29 9.38 24.98
CA LEU A 660 10.54 9.03 26.37
C LEU A 660 9.27 9.16 27.23
N PRO A 661 9.06 8.30 28.22
CA PRO A 661 7.99 8.45 29.21
C PRO A 661 8.18 9.73 30.04
N GLU A 662 7.13 10.25 30.67
CA GLU A 662 7.30 11.41 31.56
C GLU A 662 8.24 11.07 32.73
N PRO A 663 9.17 11.97 33.11
CA PRO A 663 10.10 11.71 34.19
C PRO A 663 9.31 11.53 35.51
N PRO A 664 9.70 10.59 36.38
CA PRO A 664 9.02 10.40 37.65
C PRO A 664 9.05 11.71 38.46
N THR A 665 7.88 12.20 38.83
CA THR A 665 7.76 13.38 39.70
C THR A 665 8.49 13.10 41.01
N ARG A 666 9.49 13.93 41.36
CA ARG A 666 10.11 13.91 42.69
C ARG A 666 9.08 14.31 43.76
N SER A 667 8.22 13.39 44.17
CA SER A 667 7.54 13.42 45.47
C SER A 667 8.44 12.66 46.44
N GLY A 668 8.98 13.37 47.42
CA GLY A 668 10.15 12.96 48.18
C GLY A 668 9.99 11.74 49.08
N ASP A 669 11.11 11.02 49.24
CA ASP A 669 11.68 10.71 50.55
C ASP A 669 13.18 10.38 50.37
N PRO A 670 14.12 11.07 51.04
CA PRO A 670 15.55 10.77 50.91
C PRO A 670 15.91 9.61 51.84
N ALA A 671 15.57 8.38 51.44
CA ALA A 671 15.99 7.19 52.19
C ALA A 671 16.03 5.92 51.35
N VAL A 672 16.93 5.83 50.37
CA VAL A 672 17.69 4.58 50.12
C VAL A 672 19.01 4.98 49.44
N ALA A 673 20.11 4.91 50.20
CA ALA A 673 21.45 4.88 49.65
C ALA A 673 21.78 3.44 49.22
N TRP A 674 22.27 3.27 48.00
CA TRP A 674 23.09 2.14 47.58
C TRP A 674 24.30 2.68 46.82
#